data_AF-A0A671V4N6-F1
#
_entry.id   AF-A0A671V4N6-F1
#
_cell.length_a   1.000
_cell.length_b   1.000
_cell.length_c   1.000
_cell.angle_alpha   90.00
_cell.angle_beta   90.00
_cell.angle_gamma   90.00
#
_symmetry.space_group_name_H-M   'P 1'
#
loop_
_entity.id
_entity.type
_entity.pdbx_description
1 polymer ?
#
loop_
_entity_poly.entity_id
_entity_poly.type
_entity_poly.pdbx_seq_one_letter_code
_entity_poly.pdbx_strand_id
1 'polypeptide(L)'
;MFCMCICFCGCRQYMVAIPAVVEAGAQTRFCVSLLQPSETLVMTVTLISQEKRTVLFEKTTSTEFHTCVQFQVSFSHSWFHVEVQGATFHSEEVRKVMIKIYQPVTFIQTDKPIYLPGQTGNFKLMTPNLNLPQLSCKEFSLLWFCLLQKFTLWINRHIIEQNFKVEKYVLPKFDVKINVPDEISLGQDVIKVEVCAKYTYGQPVPGTVDLEMCRPLTHFYGLILDPRTPCFKETKQARLAERPERQTGHYETAHHTLSMVQPSAPHIKSVSSLEVKGKDKPLPCEKEETISIQYTIVGETQGSVDVMMCVVLVDTLDHHTQFAVSVTEGEVSFTLKASPEIAPVVQVVAYTVLPSETVIAHSADFSTEKCFSNKVSLEFSPSSAVPGEETTLQVTAQPDSLCGVSVVDQSVLIKEPGKTLDKDKVTSGTDGLFIILLIVYHVTFIVSSLPLTLVESCPVSSDVHREREVMYMLSSPGGGPPPIVTFRTFFPETWIWNLVEVGESGTKDVSLTVPDTITTWETEAFCLSPQGFGLAPRKHFTVFQPFFLELSLPYSIIRGEHFELKATTFNYLSSCIMVSVTLAPSSDYTITPLSGDQYTSCLCANERKTLSWTMIPSVLGKGVVNVSVTAEAVASHMSCDNEIVSVPERGRIDVVTRPLIVKAEGTEMTKTYNWLLCPKALTEEIELLLPENVIDGSARASLSVLGDILGRALKNLDGLLKMPYGCGEQNMALLAPNIYILQYLKNTQQLTTTIKEKATNFLTSGYQRQLNYKHYDGAYSTFGTGVGNTWLTAFVLRSFVKAQSFVYIDPENIRQTKDWLESKQQENGCFEQSGNLFNNRMKGGVSDEVTLSAYITAAFLEMNMSVTHGAVNRSLSCLNESISDLNNTYTTALLAYVFTLAGDMETRAHLLEQLDKVALNQGGFLHWSQTATETSASLSVEISSYVLLAKLSASPTAEDLAYANRIVRWLTGQQNQYGGFSSTQDTVVALQALALYSTLVFSLEGSSTVTVQSSSGQLTFDVNQDNKLLYQEVVLKDVTGKYSLEVKGTACASMQISLHYNIPTPADVTTLGVKVKPESSCISQRPKLTLQLRYSGKQNSTNMVILDIKMLSGFVPDPQSLQMLNIISSQLKGALQVARIEEKTDHVLVYLQGLTKDIPINHSLQLVQEHSVQNLKPAVVKIYDYYQPSDQAETEYIFSCAAGNNG
;
A
#
# COMPACT_ATOMS: atom_id res chain seq x y z
N MET A 1 -86.13 -45.04 -32.93
CA MET A 1 -85.44 -46.30 -33.31
C MET A 1 -83.96 -46.08 -33.09
N PHE A 2 -83.39 -46.81 -32.13
CA PHE A 2 -81.97 -47.20 -31.88
C PHE A 2 -80.84 -46.28 -32.39
N CYS A 3 -79.99 -45.74 -31.49
CA CYS A 3 -78.73 -46.32 -30.96
C CYS A 3 -77.55 -46.12 -31.95
N MET A 4 -76.35 -45.65 -31.60
CA MET A 4 -75.55 -45.90 -30.41
C MET A 4 -74.40 -44.87 -30.31
N CYS A 5 -74.05 -44.50 -29.08
CA CYS A 5 -72.83 -43.78 -28.70
C CYS A 5 -71.55 -44.52 -29.12
N ILE A 6 -70.50 -43.76 -29.47
CA ILE A 6 -69.13 -44.08 -29.04
C ILE A 6 -68.54 -42.80 -28.45
N CYS A 7 -68.36 -42.85 -27.14
CA CYS A 7 -67.68 -41.87 -26.30
C CYS A 7 -66.20 -41.82 -26.72
N PHE A 8 -65.67 -40.65 -27.10
CA PHE A 8 -64.22 -40.47 -27.10
C PHE A 8 -63.81 -39.99 -25.70
N CYS A 9 -62.96 -40.83 -25.13
CA CYS A 9 -62.44 -40.84 -23.77
C CYS A 9 -61.71 -39.54 -23.44
N GLY A 10 -61.99 -38.91 -22.29
CA GLY A 10 -61.13 -37.87 -21.73
C GLY A 10 -59.76 -38.47 -21.38
N CYS A 11 -58.70 -37.98 -22.04
CA CYS A 11 -57.32 -38.40 -21.80
C CYS A 11 -56.78 -37.80 -20.49
N ARG A 12 -56.15 -38.64 -19.67
CA ARG A 12 -55.66 -38.37 -18.31
C ARG A 12 -54.32 -37.63 -18.37
N GLN A 13 -54.12 -36.62 -17.53
CA GLN A 13 -52.97 -35.71 -17.62
C GLN A 13 -52.11 -35.77 -16.34
N TYR A 14 -50.81 -36.01 -16.45
CA TYR A 14 -49.87 -35.94 -15.34
C TYR A 14 -48.69 -35.02 -15.68
N MET A 15 -48.08 -34.40 -14.67
CA MET A 15 -46.95 -33.48 -14.84
C MET A 15 -45.91 -33.69 -13.75
N VAL A 16 -44.63 -33.71 -14.13
CA VAL A 16 -43.49 -33.72 -13.20
C VAL A 16 -42.56 -32.57 -13.54
N ALA A 17 -42.33 -31.68 -12.56
CA ALA A 17 -41.43 -30.54 -12.68
C ALA A 17 -40.12 -30.82 -11.91
N ILE A 18 -39.00 -30.88 -12.62
CA ILE A 18 -37.67 -31.17 -12.08
C ILE A 18 -36.70 -30.05 -12.49
N PRO A 19 -35.82 -29.55 -11.60
CA PRO A 19 -34.78 -28.61 -11.97
C PRO A 19 -33.80 -29.19 -12.99
N ALA A 20 -33.47 -28.41 -14.02
CA ALA A 20 -32.50 -28.84 -15.06
C ALA A 20 -31.06 -28.96 -14.52
N VAL A 21 -30.73 -28.18 -13.48
CA VAL A 21 -29.44 -28.16 -12.79
C VAL A 21 -29.68 -28.35 -11.30
N VAL A 22 -28.90 -29.23 -10.66
CA VAL A 22 -29.00 -29.52 -9.22
C VAL A 22 -27.61 -29.42 -8.59
N GLU A 23 -27.50 -28.81 -7.41
CA GLU A 23 -26.24 -28.70 -6.70
C GLU A 23 -25.91 -29.96 -5.89
N ALA A 24 -24.69 -30.47 -6.01
CA ALA A 24 -24.24 -31.66 -5.31
C ALA A 24 -24.21 -31.44 -3.79
N GLY A 25 -24.94 -32.27 -3.04
CA GLY A 25 -25.05 -32.17 -1.58
C GLY A 25 -26.07 -31.16 -1.05
N ALA A 26 -26.66 -30.30 -1.89
CA ALA A 26 -27.75 -29.42 -1.51
C ALA A 26 -29.10 -30.16 -1.44
N GLN A 27 -30.02 -29.70 -0.60
CA GLN A 27 -31.41 -30.17 -0.56
C GLN A 27 -32.22 -29.48 -1.66
N THR A 28 -32.75 -30.25 -2.60
CA THR A 28 -33.52 -29.73 -3.77
C THR A 28 -34.93 -30.32 -3.79
N ARG A 29 -35.87 -29.67 -4.49
CA ARG A 29 -37.27 -30.09 -4.59
C ARG A 29 -37.68 -30.40 -6.04
N PHE A 30 -38.53 -31.41 -6.22
CA PHE A 30 -39.28 -31.63 -7.47
C PHE A 30 -40.78 -31.74 -7.15
N CYS A 31 -41.66 -31.42 -8.09
CA CYS A 31 -43.11 -31.44 -7.89
C CYS A 31 -43.81 -32.36 -8.88
N VAL A 32 -44.83 -33.05 -8.41
CA VAL A 32 -45.61 -34.05 -9.15
C VAL A 32 -47.09 -33.70 -9.07
N SER A 33 -47.76 -33.70 -10.23
CA SER A 33 -49.20 -33.41 -10.35
C SER A 33 -49.90 -34.50 -11.17
N LEU A 34 -51.08 -34.90 -10.72
CA LEU A 34 -52.00 -35.75 -11.47
C LEU A 34 -53.36 -35.05 -11.58
N LEU A 35 -53.83 -34.87 -12.81
CA LEU A 35 -55.04 -34.13 -13.15
C LEU A 35 -56.06 -35.07 -13.81
N GLN A 36 -57.32 -35.00 -13.37
CA GLN A 36 -58.49 -35.73 -13.86
C GLN A 36 -58.26 -37.25 -14.11
N PRO A 37 -57.82 -38.04 -13.12
CA PRO A 37 -57.64 -39.48 -13.32
C PRO A 37 -59.00 -40.20 -13.45
N SER A 38 -59.23 -40.89 -14.58
CA SER A 38 -60.45 -41.70 -14.78
C SER A 38 -60.33 -43.17 -14.35
N GLU A 39 -59.18 -43.59 -13.82
CA GLU A 39 -58.99 -44.86 -13.11
C GLU A 39 -57.98 -44.69 -11.96
N THR A 40 -57.77 -45.74 -11.17
CA THR A 40 -56.70 -45.74 -10.16
C THR A 40 -55.34 -45.89 -10.85
N LEU A 41 -54.47 -44.89 -10.70
CA LEU A 41 -53.13 -44.85 -11.26
C LEU A 41 -52.07 -44.95 -10.15
N VAL A 42 -50.97 -45.65 -10.43
CA VAL A 42 -49.74 -45.71 -9.64
C VAL A 42 -48.71 -44.83 -10.33
N MET A 43 -48.25 -43.78 -9.66
CA MET A 43 -47.21 -42.89 -10.18
C MET A 43 -45.93 -43.03 -9.36
N THR A 44 -44.82 -43.32 -10.04
CA THR A 44 -43.52 -43.57 -9.44
C THR A 44 -42.47 -42.66 -10.07
N VAL A 45 -41.68 -41.97 -9.23
CA VAL A 45 -40.52 -41.16 -9.65
C VAL A 45 -39.26 -41.74 -9.01
N THR A 46 -38.32 -42.14 -9.84
CA THR A 46 -37.07 -42.80 -9.45
C THR A 46 -35.86 -41.99 -9.90
N LEU A 47 -34.90 -41.80 -8.99
CA LEU A 47 -33.58 -41.27 -9.30
C LEU A 47 -32.61 -42.42 -9.58
N ILE A 48 -32.04 -42.43 -10.79
CA ILE A 48 -31.07 -43.41 -11.26
C ILE A 48 -29.69 -42.76 -11.25
N SER A 49 -28.85 -43.17 -10.31
CA SER A 49 -27.40 -42.89 -10.30
C SER A 49 -26.65 -44.14 -10.76
N GLN A 50 -25.39 -44.00 -11.18
CA GLN A 50 -24.58 -45.05 -11.84
C GLN A 50 -24.59 -46.43 -11.14
N GLU A 51 -24.78 -46.49 -9.82
CA GLU A 51 -24.79 -47.74 -9.04
C GLU A 51 -26.07 -47.99 -8.21
N LYS A 52 -27.05 -47.07 -8.21
CA LYS A 52 -28.23 -47.17 -7.34
C LYS A 52 -29.48 -46.54 -7.97
N ARG A 53 -30.58 -47.29 -7.97
CA ARG A 53 -31.94 -46.78 -8.24
C ARG A 53 -32.61 -46.46 -6.91
N THR A 54 -33.01 -45.21 -6.72
CA THR A 54 -33.68 -44.76 -5.50
C THR A 54 -35.05 -44.23 -5.86
N VAL A 55 -36.12 -44.87 -5.37
CA VAL A 55 -37.49 -44.36 -5.54
C VAL A 55 -37.64 -43.13 -4.66
N LEU A 56 -37.90 -41.98 -5.27
CA LEU A 56 -38.08 -40.69 -4.59
C LEU A 56 -39.56 -40.43 -4.24
N PHE A 57 -40.48 -40.91 -5.06
CA PHE A 57 -41.92 -40.73 -4.85
C PHE A 57 -42.69 -41.92 -5.44
N GLU A 58 -43.68 -42.43 -4.72
CA GLU A 58 -44.64 -43.41 -5.22
C GLU A 58 -46.02 -43.10 -4.61
N LYS A 59 -47.06 -43.02 -5.45
CA LYS A 59 -48.42 -42.78 -4.98
C LYS A 59 -49.45 -43.46 -5.87
N THR A 60 -50.37 -44.18 -5.23
CA THR A 60 -51.52 -44.80 -5.87
C THR A 60 -52.78 -44.00 -5.55
N THR A 61 -53.46 -43.49 -6.57
CA THR A 61 -54.67 -42.67 -6.36
C THR A 61 -55.59 -42.68 -7.58
N SER A 62 -56.88 -42.52 -7.31
CA SER A 62 -57.95 -42.29 -8.28
C SER A 62 -58.50 -40.85 -8.24
N THR A 63 -57.81 -39.97 -7.51
CA THR A 63 -58.15 -38.55 -7.34
C THR A 63 -56.95 -37.67 -7.66
N GLU A 64 -57.23 -36.42 -8.04
CA GLU A 64 -56.22 -35.43 -8.38
C GLU A 64 -55.32 -35.10 -7.19
N PHE A 65 -54.05 -34.81 -7.46
CA PHE A 65 -53.12 -34.34 -6.44
C PHE A 65 -52.00 -33.51 -7.02
N HIS A 66 -51.43 -32.66 -6.18
CA HIS A 66 -50.16 -31.98 -6.40
C HIS A 66 -49.28 -32.19 -5.16
N THR A 67 -48.02 -32.54 -5.32
CA THR A 67 -47.11 -32.82 -4.19
C THR A 67 -45.66 -32.55 -4.59
N CYS A 68 -44.92 -31.81 -3.74
CA CYS A 68 -43.48 -31.57 -3.92
C CYS A 68 -42.66 -32.38 -2.92
N VAL A 69 -41.56 -32.96 -3.38
CA VAL A 69 -40.70 -33.87 -2.60
C VAL A 69 -39.26 -33.36 -2.59
N GLN A 70 -38.63 -33.38 -1.41
CA GLN A 70 -37.22 -33.03 -1.22
C GLN A 70 -36.29 -34.22 -1.47
N PHE A 71 -35.15 -33.98 -2.11
CA PHE A 71 -34.13 -34.97 -2.41
C PHE A 71 -32.73 -34.35 -2.42
N GLN A 72 -31.69 -35.19 -2.29
CA GLN A 72 -30.29 -34.80 -2.45
C GLN A 72 -29.60 -35.67 -3.49
N VAL A 73 -28.66 -35.07 -4.23
CA VAL A 73 -27.91 -35.77 -5.29
C VAL A 73 -26.42 -35.79 -4.96
N SER A 74 -25.79 -36.95 -5.15
CA SER A 74 -24.35 -37.17 -5.02
C SER A 74 -23.60 -36.74 -6.31
N PHE A 75 -22.27 -36.64 -6.26
CA PHE A 75 -21.40 -36.13 -7.35
C PHE A 75 -21.39 -36.93 -8.69
N SER A 76 -22.38 -37.79 -8.96
CA SER A 76 -22.45 -38.69 -10.13
C SER A 76 -23.59 -38.31 -11.09
N HIS A 77 -23.39 -38.46 -12.41
CA HIS A 77 -24.44 -38.31 -13.41
C HIS A 77 -25.73 -39.06 -13.01
N SER A 78 -26.84 -38.33 -12.87
CA SER A 78 -28.11 -38.87 -12.38
C SER A 78 -29.25 -38.58 -13.35
N TRP A 79 -30.16 -39.55 -13.49
CA TRP A 79 -31.33 -39.49 -14.36
C TRP A 79 -32.60 -39.62 -13.54
N PHE A 80 -33.62 -38.84 -13.87
CA PHE A 80 -34.96 -39.03 -13.36
C PHE A 80 -35.73 -39.95 -14.30
N HIS A 81 -36.39 -40.95 -13.72
CA HIS A 81 -37.28 -41.88 -14.39
C HIS A 81 -38.66 -41.75 -13.77
N VAL A 82 -39.66 -41.43 -14.59
CA VAL A 82 -41.05 -41.23 -14.19
C VAL A 82 -41.88 -42.31 -14.86
N GLU A 83 -42.65 -43.06 -14.08
CA GLU A 83 -43.54 -44.09 -14.56
C GLU A 83 -44.95 -43.88 -13.99
N VAL A 84 -45.97 -43.97 -14.83
CA VAL A 84 -47.39 -43.89 -14.42
C VAL A 84 -48.12 -45.08 -15.00
N GLN A 85 -48.67 -45.94 -14.14
CA GLN A 85 -49.29 -47.21 -14.51
C GLN A 85 -50.70 -47.36 -13.92
N GLY A 86 -51.66 -47.73 -14.76
CA GLY A 86 -53.03 -48.04 -14.41
C GLY A 86 -53.52 -49.32 -15.11
N ALA A 87 -54.81 -49.63 -14.98
CA ALA A 87 -55.41 -50.80 -15.62
C ALA A 87 -55.48 -50.66 -17.16
N THR A 88 -55.58 -49.44 -17.69
CA THR A 88 -55.70 -49.14 -19.13
C THR A 88 -54.67 -48.14 -19.66
N PHE A 89 -53.87 -47.53 -18.78
CA PHE A 89 -52.90 -46.49 -19.12
C PHE A 89 -51.50 -46.84 -18.59
N HIS A 90 -50.46 -46.70 -19.42
CA HIS A 90 -49.06 -46.83 -19.02
C HIS A 90 -48.23 -45.75 -19.74
N SER A 91 -47.36 -45.08 -19.00
CA SER A 91 -46.46 -44.04 -19.52
C SER A 91 -45.15 -44.05 -18.76
N GLU A 92 -44.03 -43.93 -19.50
CA GLU A 92 -42.67 -44.00 -18.95
C GLU A 92 -41.78 -42.95 -19.62
N GLU A 93 -41.09 -42.14 -18.82
CA GLU A 93 -40.23 -41.05 -19.31
C GLU A 93 -38.92 -40.94 -18.51
N VAL A 94 -37.82 -40.64 -19.21
CA VAL A 94 -36.48 -40.53 -18.63
C VAL A 94 -35.84 -39.19 -19.00
N ARG A 95 -35.29 -38.46 -18.02
CA ARG A 95 -34.63 -37.16 -18.21
C ARG A 95 -33.32 -37.05 -17.44
N LYS A 96 -32.31 -36.44 -18.08
CA LYS A 96 -30.98 -36.21 -17.50
C LYS A 96 -30.93 -34.86 -16.79
N VAL A 97 -30.30 -34.80 -15.61
CA VAL A 97 -30.08 -33.57 -14.85
C VAL A 97 -28.58 -33.24 -14.78
N MET A 98 -28.23 -31.96 -14.91
CA MET A 98 -26.84 -31.50 -14.75
C MET A 98 -26.53 -31.25 -13.28
N ILE A 99 -25.35 -31.68 -12.81
CA ILE A 99 -24.94 -31.50 -11.41
C ILE A 99 -23.83 -30.48 -11.31
N LYS A 100 -24.01 -29.44 -10.50
CA LYS A 100 -23.01 -28.41 -10.22
C LYS A 100 -22.39 -28.63 -8.83
N ILE A 101 -21.10 -28.35 -8.67
CA ILE A 101 -20.42 -28.39 -7.37
C ILE A 101 -20.57 -27.01 -6.72
N TYR A 102 -21.16 -26.94 -5.53
CA TYR A 102 -21.26 -25.70 -4.75
C TYR A 102 -19.85 -25.21 -4.38
N GLN A 103 -19.56 -23.94 -4.66
CA GLN A 103 -18.29 -23.28 -4.35
C GLN A 103 -18.56 -21.91 -3.70
N PRO A 104 -18.04 -21.64 -2.50
CA PRO A 104 -18.32 -20.39 -1.80
C PRO A 104 -17.61 -19.20 -2.45
N VAL A 105 -18.35 -18.12 -2.69
CA VAL A 105 -17.81 -16.86 -3.25
C VAL A 105 -16.91 -16.19 -2.20
N THR A 106 -15.63 -15.98 -2.50
CA THR A 106 -14.68 -15.37 -1.57
C THR A 106 -14.34 -13.94 -2.00
N PHE A 107 -14.34 -13.01 -1.05
CA PHE A 107 -14.07 -11.59 -1.28
C PHE A 107 -12.80 -11.11 -0.56
N ILE A 108 -12.14 -10.11 -1.13
CA ILE A 108 -10.97 -9.43 -0.55
C ILE A 108 -11.33 -7.96 -0.34
N GLN A 109 -11.23 -7.48 0.91
CA GLN A 109 -11.37 -6.05 1.25
C GLN A 109 -10.03 -5.52 1.75
N THR A 110 -9.60 -4.39 1.19
CA THR A 110 -8.39 -3.66 1.60
C THR A 110 -8.75 -2.45 2.46
N ASP A 111 -7.84 -1.97 3.31
CA ASP A 111 -8.11 -0.82 4.19
C ASP A 111 -8.35 0.49 3.45
N LYS A 112 -7.71 0.65 2.30
CA LYS A 112 -7.93 1.76 1.39
C LYS A 112 -7.62 1.40 -0.06
N PRO A 113 -8.10 2.18 -1.03
CA PRO A 113 -7.87 1.89 -2.45
C PRO A 113 -6.51 2.36 -2.98
N ILE A 114 -5.80 3.24 -2.24
CA ILE A 114 -4.55 3.88 -2.66
C ILE A 114 -3.53 3.93 -1.52
N TYR A 115 -2.26 3.66 -1.82
CA TYR A 115 -1.17 3.62 -0.83
C TYR A 115 0.05 4.42 -1.27
N LEU A 116 0.78 4.93 -0.30
CA LEU A 116 2.09 5.52 -0.53
C LEU A 116 3.15 4.43 -0.74
N PRO A 117 4.19 4.69 -1.56
CA PRO A 117 5.37 3.84 -1.67
C PRO A 117 5.97 3.49 -0.31
N GLY A 118 6.05 2.19 0.03
CA GLY A 118 6.60 1.72 1.33
C GLY A 118 5.59 1.67 2.49
N GLN A 119 4.33 2.06 2.26
CA GLN A 119 3.27 1.96 3.26
C GLN A 119 2.83 0.49 3.44
N THR A 120 2.49 0.09 4.67
CA THR A 120 1.87 -1.21 4.94
C THR A 120 0.39 -1.13 4.60
N GLY A 121 -0.10 -2.08 3.79
CA GLY A 121 -1.51 -2.27 3.50
C GLY A 121 -2.09 -3.44 4.29
N ASN A 122 -3.38 -3.36 4.61
CA ASN A 122 -4.10 -4.38 5.34
C ASN A 122 -5.24 -4.95 4.48
N PHE A 123 -5.48 -6.25 4.58
CA PHE A 123 -6.65 -6.86 3.93
C PHE A 123 -7.37 -7.90 4.80
N LYS A 124 -8.67 -8.02 4.56
CA LYS A 124 -9.58 -9.02 5.14
C LYS A 124 -10.03 -9.96 4.03
N LEU A 125 -9.90 -11.27 4.26
CA LEU A 125 -10.46 -12.32 3.41
C LEU A 125 -11.79 -12.80 3.98
N MET A 126 -12.84 -12.80 3.16
CA MET A 126 -14.18 -13.24 3.54
C MET A 126 -14.62 -14.44 2.70
N THR A 127 -14.93 -15.56 3.34
CA THR A 127 -15.55 -16.72 2.68
C THR A 127 -16.84 -17.10 3.44
N PRO A 128 -18.03 -16.78 2.92
CA PRO A 128 -19.29 -17.27 3.47
C PRO A 128 -19.39 -18.77 3.19
N ASN A 129 -19.38 -19.60 4.23
CA ASN A 129 -19.55 -21.05 4.14
C ASN A 129 -20.77 -21.46 4.98
N LEU A 130 -21.58 -22.41 4.50
CA LEU A 130 -22.84 -22.84 5.13
C LEU A 130 -22.67 -23.42 6.54
N ASN A 131 -21.46 -23.83 6.95
CA ASN A 131 -21.26 -24.52 8.23
C ASN A 131 -20.27 -23.85 9.20
N LEU A 132 -19.39 -22.93 8.75
CA LEU A 132 -18.43 -22.21 9.61
C LEU A 132 -17.99 -20.89 8.93
N PRO A 133 -18.31 -19.70 9.46
CA PRO A 133 -17.74 -18.46 8.96
C PRO A 133 -16.24 -18.42 9.27
N GLN A 134 -15.39 -18.30 8.24
CA GLN A 134 -13.96 -18.06 8.40
C GLN A 134 -13.62 -16.65 7.92
N LEU A 135 -13.10 -15.83 8.83
CA LEU A 135 -12.58 -14.50 8.54
C LEU A 135 -11.10 -14.45 8.94
N SER A 136 -10.21 -14.08 8.02
CA SER A 136 -8.77 -14.00 8.27
C SER A 136 -8.24 -12.62 7.89
N CYS A 137 -7.53 -11.98 8.82
CA CYS A 137 -6.81 -10.73 8.60
C CYS A 137 -5.35 -11.04 8.31
N LYS A 138 -4.78 -10.42 7.27
CA LYS A 138 -3.34 -10.49 6.97
C LYS A 138 -2.83 -9.12 6.56
N GLU A 139 -1.57 -8.86 6.90
CA GLU A 139 -0.84 -7.63 6.56
C GLU A 139 0.09 -7.88 5.39
N PHE A 140 0.38 -6.82 4.61
CA PHE A 140 1.37 -6.86 3.54
C PHE A 140 2.07 -5.51 3.38
N SER A 141 3.35 -5.52 3.07
CA SER A 141 4.13 -4.29 2.85
C SER A 141 4.22 -3.97 1.35
N LEU A 142 3.91 -2.73 0.97
CA LEU A 142 3.90 -2.30 -0.43
C LEU A 142 5.26 -1.80 -0.88
N LEU A 143 5.67 -2.26 -2.07
CA LEU A 143 6.95 -1.92 -2.68
C LEU A 143 6.93 -0.49 -3.24
N TRP A 144 8.09 0.17 -3.21
CA TRP A 144 8.24 1.60 -3.56
C TRP A 144 7.87 1.94 -5.03
N PHE A 145 7.93 0.98 -5.95
CA PHE A 145 8.02 1.25 -7.40
C PHE A 145 6.91 0.67 -8.28
N CYS A 146 5.71 0.40 -7.75
CA CYS A 146 4.67 -0.26 -8.55
C CYS A 146 3.46 0.65 -8.75
N LEU A 147 3.36 1.32 -9.92
CA LEU A 147 2.30 2.30 -10.19
C LEU A 147 0.88 1.70 -10.19
N LEU A 148 0.76 0.38 -10.36
CA LEU A 148 -0.48 -0.39 -10.25
C LEU A 148 -0.13 -1.79 -9.74
N GLN A 149 -0.73 -2.21 -8.63
CA GLN A 149 -0.60 -3.58 -8.14
C GLN A 149 -1.93 -4.31 -8.19
N LYS A 150 -1.86 -5.57 -8.60
CA LYS A 150 -2.97 -6.50 -8.69
C LYS A 150 -2.70 -7.63 -7.71
N PHE A 151 -3.55 -7.76 -6.69
CA PHE A 151 -3.47 -8.85 -5.74
C PHE A 151 -4.24 -10.04 -6.33
N THR A 152 -3.53 -11.11 -6.67
CA THR A 152 -4.11 -12.35 -7.19
C THR A 152 -3.93 -13.46 -6.16
N LEU A 153 -5.03 -13.92 -5.56
CA LEU A 153 -5.01 -14.99 -4.58
C LEU A 153 -5.51 -16.30 -5.22
N TRP A 154 -4.76 -17.38 -5.00
CA TRP A 154 -5.12 -18.73 -5.44
C TRP A 154 -5.75 -19.51 -4.29
N ILE A 155 -7.05 -19.81 -4.39
CA ILE A 155 -7.74 -20.70 -3.44
C ILE A 155 -8.35 -21.85 -4.23
N ASN A 156 -7.97 -23.10 -3.91
CA ASN A 156 -8.58 -24.33 -4.44
C ASN A 156 -8.85 -24.30 -5.96
N ARG A 157 -7.84 -23.90 -6.76
CA ARG A 157 -7.84 -23.79 -8.23
C ARG A 157 -8.57 -22.57 -8.85
N HIS A 158 -9.00 -21.59 -8.06
CA HIS A 158 -9.62 -20.36 -8.56
C HIS A 158 -8.76 -19.12 -8.25
N ILE A 159 -8.82 -18.15 -9.15
CA ILE A 159 -8.11 -16.87 -9.09
C ILE A 159 -9.11 -15.82 -8.61
N ILE A 160 -8.84 -15.22 -7.45
CA ILE A 160 -9.58 -14.05 -6.95
C ILE A 160 -8.67 -12.84 -7.04
N GLU A 161 -9.17 -11.75 -7.61
CA GLU A 161 -8.37 -10.58 -7.95
C GLU A 161 -8.93 -9.31 -7.30
N GLN A 162 -8.07 -8.57 -6.60
CA GLN A 162 -8.38 -7.24 -6.06
C GLN A 162 -7.28 -6.26 -6.48
N ASN A 163 -7.69 -5.09 -6.99
CA ASN A 163 -6.76 -4.07 -7.50
C ASN A 163 -6.70 -2.87 -6.56
N PHE A 164 -5.49 -2.35 -6.33
CA PHE A 164 -5.24 -1.11 -5.61
C PHE A 164 -4.10 -0.33 -6.29
N LYS A 165 -4.02 0.97 -6.00
CA LYS A 165 -3.05 1.87 -6.61
C LYS A 165 -1.93 2.21 -5.63
N VAL A 166 -0.68 2.28 -6.10
CA VAL A 166 0.44 2.75 -5.28
C VAL A 166 1.12 3.90 -6.02
N GLU A 167 1.02 5.10 -5.46
CA GLU A 167 1.65 6.30 -6.02
C GLU A 167 2.02 7.28 -4.92
N LYS A 168 2.99 8.16 -5.16
CA LYS A 168 3.27 9.27 -4.23
C LYS A 168 2.16 10.30 -4.39
N TYR A 169 1.32 10.48 -3.37
CA TYR A 169 0.22 11.43 -3.37
C TYR A 169 0.24 12.34 -2.15
N VAL A 170 -0.51 13.44 -2.26
CA VAL A 170 -0.87 14.31 -1.14
C VAL A 170 -2.39 14.28 -1.04
N LEU A 171 -2.93 14.12 0.16
CA LEU A 171 -4.37 14.03 0.37
C LEU A 171 -5.05 15.38 0.06
N PRO A 172 -6.12 15.38 -0.74
CA PRO A 172 -6.87 16.61 -1.02
C PRO A 172 -7.58 17.09 0.25
N LYS A 173 -7.48 18.38 0.55
CA LYS A 173 -8.16 19.01 1.70
C LYS A 173 -9.60 19.44 1.39
N PHE A 174 -10.01 19.37 0.14
CA PHE A 174 -11.33 19.78 -0.34
C PHE A 174 -11.78 18.93 -1.53
N ASP A 175 -13.10 18.79 -1.66
CA ASP A 175 -13.81 18.10 -2.73
C ASP A 175 -14.42 19.12 -3.70
N VAL A 176 -14.51 18.76 -4.98
CA VAL A 176 -15.10 19.59 -6.04
C VAL A 176 -16.21 18.78 -6.73
N LYS A 177 -17.47 19.18 -6.52
CA LYS A 177 -18.62 18.53 -7.16
C LYS A 177 -19.08 19.33 -8.37
N ILE A 178 -19.24 18.63 -9.49
CA ILE A 178 -19.73 19.19 -10.76
C ILE A 178 -21.10 18.56 -11.05
N ASN A 179 -22.17 19.35 -10.95
CA ASN A 179 -23.53 18.91 -11.28
C ASN A 179 -23.90 19.37 -12.70
N VAL A 180 -24.26 18.41 -13.55
CA VAL A 180 -24.64 18.60 -14.96
C VAL A 180 -25.89 17.74 -15.24
N PRO A 181 -26.82 18.16 -16.12
CA PRO A 181 -27.98 17.34 -16.50
C PRO A 181 -27.57 16.03 -17.18
N ASP A 182 -28.26 14.94 -16.82
CA ASP A 182 -28.02 13.59 -17.38
C ASP A 182 -28.53 13.40 -18.81
N GLU A 183 -29.30 14.36 -19.36
CA GLU A 183 -29.83 14.39 -20.73
C GLU A 183 -29.96 15.84 -21.22
N ILE A 184 -29.68 16.09 -22.50
CA ILE A 184 -29.84 17.40 -23.16
C ILE A 184 -30.63 17.24 -24.47
N SER A 185 -31.54 18.16 -24.75
CA SER A 185 -32.31 18.11 -26.00
C SER A 185 -31.53 18.73 -27.17
N LEU A 186 -31.79 18.26 -28.40
CA LEU A 186 -31.14 18.74 -29.63
C LEU A 186 -31.35 20.24 -29.93
N GLY A 187 -32.36 20.88 -29.31
CA GLY A 187 -32.67 22.30 -29.50
C GLY A 187 -32.32 23.19 -28.31
N GLN A 188 -31.51 22.71 -27.37
CA GLN A 188 -31.21 23.41 -26.12
C GLN A 188 -29.97 24.31 -26.26
N ASP A 189 -30.18 25.63 -26.23
CA ASP A 189 -29.11 26.63 -26.39
C ASP A 189 -28.32 26.92 -25.09
N VAL A 190 -28.84 26.49 -23.93
CA VAL A 190 -28.25 26.78 -22.61
C VAL A 190 -28.14 25.51 -21.77
N ILE A 191 -26.93 25.22 -21.31
CA ILE A 191 -26.63 24.12 -20.38
C ILE A 191 -26.27 24.74 -19.03
N LYS A 192 -27.00 24.36 -17.97
CA LYS A 192 -26.71 24.80 -16.60
C LYS A 192 -25.70 23.82 -15.98
N VAL A 193 -24.52 24.32 -15.62
CA VAL A 193 -23.48 23.58 -14.89
C VAL A 193 -23.25 24.26 -13.54
N GLU A 194 -23.26 23.48 -12.46
CA GLU A 194 -22.99 23.98 -11.11
C GLU A 194 -21.72 23.31 -10.57
N VAL A 195 -20.72 24.14 -10.19
CA VAL A 195 -19.45 23.68 -9.61
C VAL A 195 -19.37 24.15 -8.16
N CYS A 196 -19.31 23.21 -7.23
CA CYS A 196 -19.23 23.48 -5.80
C CYS A 196 -17.94 22.90 -5.21
N ALA A 197 -17.13 23.74 -4.56
CA ALA A 197 -15.93 23.29 -3.83
C ALA A 197 -16.15 23.41 -2.32
N LYS A 198 -15.92 22.33 -1.58
CA LYS A 198 -16.06 22.27 -0.11
C LYS A 198 -14.86 21.57 0.52
N TYR A 199 -14.35 22.09 1.62
CA TYR A 199 -13.38 21.39 2.46
C TYR A 199 -13.95 20.04 2.93
N THR A 200 -13.07 19.09 3.29
CA THR A 200 -13.47 17.74 3.77
C THR A 200 -14.34 17.77 5.03
N TYR A 201 -14.31 18.87 5.78
CA TYR A 201 -15.17 19.15 6.93
C TYR A 201 -16.43 19.98 6.58
N GLY A 202 -16.74 20.17 5.30
CA GLY A 202 -18.02 20.69 4.80
C GLY A 202 -18.11 22.19 4.49
N GLN A 203 -17.11 23.00 4.88
CA GLN A 203 -17.11 24.45 4.66
C GLN A 203 -16.77 24.82 3.19
N PRO A 204 -17.28 25.93 2.65
CA PRO A 204 -17.02 26.33 1.27
C PRO A 204 -15.56 26.78 1.06
N VAL A 205 -14.99 26.48 -0.12
CA VAL A 205 -13.63 26.88 -0.49
C VAL A 205 -13.65 28.18 -1.29
N PRO A 206 -13.05 29.29 -0.81
CA PRO A 206 -12.90 30.50 -1.62
C PRO A 206 -11.81 30.32 -2.68
N GLY A 207 -12.11 30.65 -3.94
CA GLY A 207 -11.16 30.43 -5.04
C GLY A 207 -11.61 30.94 -6.42
N THR A 208 -10.81 30.63 -7.43
CA THR A 208 -11.13 30.89 -8.85
C THR A 208 -11.25 29.55 -9.57
N VAL A 209 -12.25 29.40 -10.43
CA VAL A 209 -12.51 28.17 -11.19
C VAL A 209 -12.37 28.45 -12.69
N ASP A 210 -11.59 27.61 -13.36
CA ASP A 210 -11.48 27.55 -14.82
C ASP A 210 -12.23 26.30 -15.31
N LEU A 211 -13.29 26.46 -16.09
CA LEU A 211 -14.12 25.36 -16.61
C LEU A 211 -13.92 25.22 -18.12
N GLU A 212 -13.69 23.98 -18.59
CA GLU A 212 -13.55 23.63 -20.01
C GLU A 212 -14.55 22.53 -20.38
N MET A 213 -15.42 22.78 -21.36
CA MET A 213 -16.44 21.85 -21.84
C MET A 213 -16.14 21.46 -23.30
N CYS A 214 -15.92 20.18 -23.57
CA CYS A 214 -15.49 19.68 -24.88
C CYS A 214 -16.52 18.72 -25.51
N ARG A 215 -16.72 18.82 -26.83
CA ARG A 215 -17.48 17.81 -27.59
C ARG A 215 -16.53 16.72 -28.12
N PRO A 216 -16.67 15.44 -27.71
CA PRO A 216 -15.83 14.37 -28.24
C PRO A 216 -16.15 14.10 -29.71
N LEU A 217 -15.12 13.93 -30.54
CA LEU A 217 -15.25 13.45 -31.92
C LEU A 217 -15.27 11.93 -31.90
N THR A 218 -16.35 11.30 -32.37
CA THR A 218 -16.38 9.85 -32.58
C THR A 218 -15.42 9.47 -33.70
N HIS A 219 -14.39 8.69 -33.37
CA HIS A 219 -13.44 8.17 -34.36
C HIS A 219 -14.14 7.18 -35.30
N PHE A 220 -14.56 7.65 -36.48
CA PHE A 220 -14.73 6.78 -37.64
C PHE A 220 -13.37 6.65 -38.35
N TYR A 221 -13.03 5.42 -38.70
CA TYR A 221 -11.77 5.02 -39.34
C TYR A 221 -11.31 5.99 -40.46
N GLY A 222 -10.07 6.47 -40.37
CA GLY A 222 -9.20 6.55 -41.57
C GLY A 222 -8.89 7.91 -42.22
N LEU A 223 -9.16 9.08 -41.64
CA LEU A 223 -8.64 10.35 -42.17
C LEU A 223 -8.02 11.22 -41.07
N ILE A 224 -6.72 11.46 -41.18
CA ILE A 224 -5.96 12.39 -40.35
C ILE A 224 -6.26 13.81 -40.83
N LEU A 225 -7.15 14.51 -40.11
CA LEU A 225 -7.23 15.97 -40.08
C LEU A 225 -7.20 16.37 -38.60
N ASP A 226 -6.26 17.27 -38.27
CA ASP A 226 -5.90 17.83 -36.96
C ASP A 226 -7.02 17.78 -35.88
N PRO A 227 -6.89 16.98 -34.80
CA PRO A 227 -7.97 16.75 -33.85
C PRO A 227 -7.93 17.79 -32.73
N ARG A 228 -8.41 19.01 -32.99
CA ARG A 228 -8.86 19.87 -31.89
C ARG A 228 -10.36 19.66 -31.72
N THR A 229 -10.75 18.90 -30.71
CA THR A 229 -12.15 18.87 -30.24
C THR A 229 -12.56 20.32 -29.92
N PRO A 230 -13.68 20.83 -30.46
CA PRO A 230 -14.13 22.17 -30.10
C PRO A 230 -14.50 22.17 -28.61
N CYS A 231 -13.74 22.95 -27.83
CA CYS A 231 -13.92 23.13 -26.39
C CYS A 231 -14.28 24.58 -26.09
N PHE A 232 -15.28 24.79 -25.24
CA PHE A 232 -15.66 26.08 -24.69
C PHE A 232 -14.96 26.28 -23.34
N LYS A 233 -14.39 27.46 -23.09
CA LYS A 233 -13.66 27.80 -21.85
C LYS A 233 -14.28 29.00 -21.15
N GLU A 234 -14.47 28.92 -19.84
CA GLU A 234 -14.96 30.04 -19.03
C GLU A 234 -14.28 30.06 -17.64
N THR A 235 -13.88 31.25 -17.17
CA THR A 235 -13.30 31.47 -15.84
C THR A 235 -14.26 32.27 -14.96
N LYS A 236 -14.55 31.79 -13.74
CA LYS A 236 -15.37 32.50 -12.74
C LYS A 236 -14.62 32.62 -11.41
N GLN A 237 -14.74 33.78 -10.77
CA GLN A 237 -14.12 34.07 -9.47
C GLN A 237 -15.18 34.08 -8.36
N ALA A 238 -14.98 33.30 -7.30
CA ALA A 238 -15.80 33.39 -6.09
C ALA A 238 -15.22 34.49 -5.17
N ARG A 239 -16.04 35.49 -4.78
CA ARG A 239 -15.61 36.59 -3.91
C ARG A 239 -15.91 36.31 -2.44
N LEU A 240 -14.86 36.31 -1.62
CA LEU A 240 -14.78 36.91 -0.26
C LEU A 240 -13.39 37.59 -0.19
N ALA A 241 -13.29 38.73 0.49
CA ALA A 241 -12.16 39.66 0.35
C ALA A 241 -10.78 39.06 0.72
N GLU A 242 -9.80 39.37 -0.14
CA GLU A 242 -8.33 39.20 -0.05
C GLU A 242 -7.67 37.79 -0.05
N ARG A 243 -6.63 37.68 -0.90
CA ARG A 243 -5.94 36.46 -1.34
C ARG A 243 -5.19 35.72 -0.22
N PRO A 244 -5.28 34.38 -0.15
CA PRO A 244 -4.16 33.53 0.26
C PRO A 244 -3.49 32.83 -0.94
N GLU A 245 -2.28 32.34 -0.68
CA GLU A 245 -1.34 31.73 -1.63
C GLU A 245 -1.90 30.48 -2.33
N ARG A 246 -1.53 30.32 -3.60
CA ARG A 246 -1.94 29.20 -4.47
C ARG A 246 -1.41 27.87 -3.91
N GLN A 247 -2.29 27.06 -3.32
CA GLN A 247 -2.10 25.61 -3.31
C GLN A 247 -2.52 25.05 -4.68
N THR A 248 -1.66 24.22 -5.27
CA THR A 248 -1.89 23.61 -6.59
C THR A 248 -3.12 22.72 -6.56
N GLY A 249 -4.12 23.04 -7.39
CA GLY A 249 -5.35 22.28 -7.51
C GLY A 249 -5.15 20.93 -8.20
N HIS A 250 -5.88 19.92 -7.72
CA HIS A 250 -6.09 18.67 -8.44
C HIS A 250 -7.05 18.92 -9.60
N TYR A 251 -6.73 18.44 -10.80
CA TYR A 251 -7.61 18.48 -11.97
C TYR A 251 -8.35 17.15 -12.07
N GLU A 252 -9.67 17.17 -11.97
CA GLU A 252 -10.52 16.00 -12.19
C GLU A 252 -11.20 16.11 -13.56
N THR A 253 -11.19 15.01 -14.33
CA THR A 253 -11.77 14.96 -15.68
C THR A 253 -12.97 14.02 -15.61
N ALA A 254 -14.20 14.54 -15.65
CA ALA A 254 -15.42 13.74 -15.61
C ALA A 254 -16.00 13.54 -17.02
N HIS A 255 -16.46 12.32 -17.33
CA HIS A 255 -17.10 11.98 -18.61
C HIS A 255 -18.55 11.52 -18.37
N HIS A 256 -19.49 12.04 -19.16
CA HIS A 256 -20.93 11.73 -19.06
C HIS A 256 -21.51 11.54 -20.48
N THR A 257 -22.38 10.52 -20.70
CA THR A 257 -22.84 10.10 -22.05
C THR A 257 -24.37 10.03 -22.11
N LEU A 258 -24.97 10.53 -23.20
CA LEU A 258 -26.43 10.74 -23.37
C LEU A 258 -27.02 9.81 -24.45
N SER A 259 -28.26 9.34 -24.29
CA SER A 259 -28.95 8.38 -25.20
C SER A 259 -30.33 8.86 -25.70
N MET A 260 -30.85 8.34 -26.83
CA MET A 260 -32.13 8.75 -27.48
C MET A 260 -33.15 7.59 -27.65
N VAL A 261 -34.48 7.85 -27.59
CA VAL A 261 -35.58 6.84 -27.72
C VAL A 261 -36.83 7.34 -28.51
N GLN A 262 -37.61 6.44 -29.13
CA GLN A 262 -38.85 6.67 -29.91
C GLN A 262 -39.91 5.51 -29.73
N PRO A 263 -41.25 5.74 -29.68
CA PRO A 263 -42.25 4.69 -29.35
C PRO A 263 -43.03 4.03 -30.53
N SER A 264 -43.62 2.84 -30.30
CA SER A 264 -44.34 1.97 -31.28
C SER A 264 -45.81 1.62 -30.94
N ALA A 265 -46.64 1.26 -31.95
CA ALA A 265 -48.12 1.15 -31.94
C ALA A 265 -48.71 -0.28 -31.68
N PRO A 266 -50.01 -0.43 -31.31
CA PRO A 266 -50.61 -1.72 -30.89
C PRO A 266 -51.35 -2.53 -31.98
N HIS A 267 -51.28 -3.87 -31.89
CA HIS A 267 -52.00 -4.85 -32.73
C HIS A 267 -53.12 -5.61 -31.95
N ILE A 268 -54.15 -6.09 -32.67
CA ILE A 268 -55.32 -6.84 -32.16
C ILE A 268 -54.99 -8.36 -32.10
N LYS A 269 -55.27 -9.03 -30.96
CA LYS A 269 -54.95 -10.45 -30.70
C LYS A 269 -56.04 -11.41 -31.28
N SER A 270 -55.64 -12.52 -31.91
CA SER A 270 -56.51 -13.50 -32.60
C SER A 270 -56.34 -14.96 -32.12
N VAL A 271 -55.56 -15.20 -31.07
CA VAL A 271 -55.18 -16.54 -30.55
C VAL A 271 -55.25 -16.53 -29.01
N SER A 272 -55.56 -17.68 -28.39
CA SER A 272 -55.48 -17.85 -26.93
C SER A 272 -54.08 -17.48 -26.42
N SER A 273 -53.98 -16.65 -25.38
CA SER A 273 -52.70 -16.15 -24.85
C SER A 273 -52.72 -16.02 -23.35
N LEU A 274 -51.53 -16.12 -22.74
CA LEU A 274 -51.28 -15.88 -21.32
C LEU A 274 -50.14 -14.85 -21.25
N GLU A 275 -50.25 -13.85 -20.38
CA GLU A 275 -49.28 -12.76 -20.26
C GLU A 275 -49.07 -12.40 -18.79
N VAL A 276 -47.85 -12.60 -18.31
CA VAL A 276 -47.41 -12.19 -16.96
C VAL A 276 -46.92 -10.75 -17.05
N LYS A 277 -47.56 -9.81 -16.34
CA LYS A 277 -47.17 -8.40 -16.40
C LYS A 277 -45.88 -8.14 -15.60
N GLY A 278 -44.83 -7.70 -16.29
CA GLY A 278 -43.59 -7.25 -15.67
C GLY A 278 -43.72 -5.96 -14.86
N LYS A 279 -42.70 -5.62 -14.08
CA LYS A 279 -42.57 -4.35 -13.32
C LYS A 279 -41.22 -3.69 -13.60
N ASP A 280 -41.22 -2.36 -13.77
CA ASP A 280 -39.99 -1.58 -14.00
C ASP A 280 -39.17 -1.33 -12.73
N LYS A 281 -39.82 -1.37 -11.55
CA LYS A 281 -39.16 -1.17 -10.25
C LYS A 281 -38.87 -2.52 -9.59
N PRO A 282 -37.72 -2.67 -8.90
CA PRO A 282 -37.42 -3.87 -8.13
C PRO A 282 -38.46 -4.13 -7.04
N LEU A 283 -38.73 -5.40 -6.75
CA LEU A 283 -39.61 -5.81 -5.66
C LEU A 283 -38.94 -5.46 -4.30
N PRO A 284 -39.61 -4.66 -3.44
CA PRO A 284 -39.06 -4.27 -2.15
C PRO A 284 -38.94 -5.45 -1.19
N CYS A 285 -37.81 -5.54 -0.49
CA CYS A 285 -37.54 -6.68 0.40
C CYS A 285 -38.46 -6.68 1.64
N GLU A 286 -38.88 -7.87 2.06
CA GLU A 286 -39.83 -8.18 3.14
C GLU A 286 -41.25 -7.64 2.96
N LYS A 287 -41.62 -7.15 1.77
CA LYS A 287 -42.97 -6.69 1.44
C LYS A 287 -43.67 -7.63 0.45
N GLU A 288 -44.98 -7.74 0.60
CA GLU A 288 -45.84 -8.46 -0.34
C GLU A 288 -46.19 -7.56 -1.52
N GLU A 289 -45.95 -8.06 -2.73
CA GLU A 289 -46.25 -7.39 -3.98
C GLU A 289 -47.22 -8.23 -4.80
N THR A 290 -48.25 -7.59 -5.35
CA THR A 290 -49.21 -8.25 -6.23
C THR A 290 -48.64 -8.34 -7.64
N ILE A 291 -48.70 -9.53 -8.22
CA ILE A 291 -48.35 -9.82 -9.62
C ILE A 291 -49.62 -10.27 -10.34
N SER A 292 -49.84 -9.72 -11.54
CA SER A 292 -51.04 -9.97 -12.33
C SER A 292 -50.72 -10.71 -13.64
N ILE A 293 -51.61 -11.63 -14.00
CA ILE A 293 -51.54 -12.48 -15.18
C ILE A 293 -52.82 -12.28 -15.98
N GLN A 294 -52.67 -11.78 -17.20
CA GLN A 294 -53.77 -11.66 -18.16
C GLN A 294 -53.91 -12.93 -18.98
N TYR A 295 -55.14 -13.40 -19.17
CA TYR A 295 -55.43 -14.55 -20.01
C TYR A 295 -56.53 -14.21 -21.03
N THR A 296 -56.41 -14.79 -22.21
CA THR A 296 -57.42 -14.75 -23.27
C THR A 296 -57.55 -16.16 -23.84
N ILE A 297 -58.75 -16.71 -23.89
CA ILE A 297 -59.03 -18.08 -24.36
C ILE A 297 -60.06 -17.98 -25.49
N VAL A 298 -59.67 -18.37 -26.70
CA VAL A 298 -60.46 -18.24 -27.95
C VAL A 298 -60.66 -19.62 -28.57
N GLY A 299 -61.93 -20.01 -28.84
CA GLY A 299 -62.27 -21.21 -29.62
C GLY A 299 -62.55 -22.51 -28.84
N GLU A 300 -62.54 -22.48 -27.50
CA GLU A 300 -62.79 -23.65 -26.63
C GLU A 300 -64.26 -23.79 -26.21
N THR A 301 -64.70 -25.01 -25.87
CA THR A 301 -66.07 -25.27 -25.34
C THR A 301 -66.24 -24.69 -23.92
N GLN A 302 -67.44 -24.22 -23.56
CA GLN A 302 -67.69 -23.63 -22.23
C GLN A 302 -67.48 -24.65 -21.10
N GLY A 303 -66.32 -24.55 -20.43
CA GLY A 303 -65.94 -25.28 -19.22
C GLY A 303 -64.94 -24.45 -18.40
N SER A 304 -64.77 -24.79 -17.11
CA SER A 304 -63.74 -24.16 -16.26
C SER A 304 -62.36 -24.65 -16.67
N VAL A 305 -61.44 -23.73 -16.95
CA VAL A 305 -60.02 -24.02 -17.23
C VAL A 305 -59.19 -23.61 -16.03
N ASP A 306 -58.27 -24.47 -15.60
CA ASP A 306 -57.38 -24.16 -14.48
C ASP A 306 -56.10 -23.49 -14.97
N VAL A 307 -55.86 -22.27 -14.52
CA VAL A 307 -54.57 -21.59 -14.71
C VAL A 307 -53.65 -22.02 -13.59
N MET A 308 -52.56 -22.69 -13.94
CA MET A 308 -51.53 -23.15 -13.03
C MET A 308 -50.35 -22.19 -13.08
N MET A 309 -49.73 -21.95 -11.92
CA MET A 309 -48.58 -21.08 -11.84
C MET A 309 -47.48 -21.71 -10.99
N CYS A 310 -46.25 -21.64 -11.51
CA CYS A 310 -45.03 -21.98 -10.82
C CYS A 310 -44.17 -20.73 -10.63
N VAL A 311 -43.85 -20.40 -9.37
CA VAL A 311 -42.80 -19.42 -9.07
C VAL A 311 -41.49 -20.19 -9.00
N VAL A 312 -40.55 -19.82 -9.87
CA VAL A 312 -39.24 -20.47 -10.00
C VAL A 312 -38.20 -19.55 -9.37
N LEU A 313 -37.53 -20.08 -8.35
CA LEU A 313 -36.51 -19.40 -7.57
C LEU A 313 -35.16 -19.99 -7.92
N VAL A 314 -34.10 -19.20 -7.73
CA VAL A 314 -32.70 -19.62 -7.87
C VAL A 314 -32.53 -21.02 -7.26
N ASP A 315 -32.41 -22.01 -8.14
CA ASP A 315 -32.25 -23.45 -7.90
C ASP A 315 -33.35 -24.23 -7.12
N THR A 316 -34.52 -23.64 -6.83
CA THR A 316 -35.63 -24.33 -6.11
C THR A 316 -37.06 -23.96 -6.58
N LEU A 317 -37.98 -24.94 -6.54
CA LEU A 317 -39.44 -24.72 -6.67
C LEU A 317 -40.04 -24.47 -5.28
N ASP A 318 -40.69 -23.32 -5.06
CA ASP A 318 -41.20 -22.94 -3.72
C ASP A 318 -42.69 -22.54 -3.68
N HIS A 319 -43.34 -22.20 -4.80
CA HIS A 319 -44.75 -21.82 -4.80
C HIS A 319 -45.54 -22.30 -6.01
N HIS A 320 -46.68 -22.97 -5.74
CA HIS A 320 -47.64 -23.43 -6.75
C HIS A 320 -49.06 -23.04 -6.34
N THR A 321 -49.77 -22.32 -7.21
CA THR A 321 -51.16 -21.85 -6.95
C THR A 321 -52.05 -22.17 -8.15
N GLN A 322 -53.29 -22.59 -7.90
CA GLN A 322 -54.26 -22.98 -8.94
C GLN A 322 -55.46 -22.04 -8.89
N PHE A 323 -55.86 -21.50 -10.03
CA PHE A 323 -57.03 -20.63 -10.16
C PHE A 323 -58.01 -21.20 -11.19
N ALA A 324 -59.26 -21.44 -10.78
CA ALA A 324 -60.33 -21.86 -11.67
C ALA A 324 -60.89 -20.66 -12.43
N VAL A 325 -60.87 -20.71 -13.75
CA VAL A 325 -61.26 -19.60 -14.63
C VAL A 325 -62.39 -20.06 -15.57
N SER A 326 -63.45 -19.27 -15.67
CA SER A 326 -64.68 -19.62 -16.41
C SER A 326 -65.07 -18.65 -17.54
N VAL A 327 -64.21 -17.68 -17.87
CA VAL A 327 -64.50 -16.57 -18.82
C VAL A 327 -63.49 -16.59 -19.99
N THR A 328 -63.88 -16.10 -21.17
CA THR A 328 -63.06 -16.03 -22.39
C THR A 328 -61.88 -15.04 -22.31
N GLU A 329 -61.92 -14.08 -21.39
CA GLU A 329 -60.82 -13.14 -21.12
C GLU A 329 -60.91 -12.66 -19.67
N GLY A 330 -59.77 -12.41 -19.02
CA GLY A 330 -59.72 -11.84 -17.68
C GLY A 330 -58.31 -11.75 -17.10
N GLU A 331 -58.22 -11.44 -15.81
CA GLU A 331 -56.96 -11.25 -15.09
C GLU A 331 -57.02 -12.00 -13.76
N VAL A 332 -55.96 -12.75 -13.46
CA VAL A 332 -55.73 -13.41 -12.18
C VAL A 332 -54.56 -12.73 -11.51
N SER A 333 -54.60 -12.58 -10.19
CA SER A 333 -53.49 -11.98 -9.44
C SER A 333 -53.14 -12.81 -8.21
N PHE A 334 -51.88 -12.73 -7.79
CA PHE A 334 -51.37 -13.37 -6.59
C PHE A 334 -50.38 -12.44 -5.87
N THR A 335 -50.13 -12.70 -4.60
CA THR A 335 -49.15 -11.96 -3.79
C THR A 335 -47.84 -12.72 -3.66
N LEU A 336 -46.72 -12.05 -3.90
CA LEU A 336 -45.38 -12.57 -3.73
C LEU A 336 -44.63 -11.75 -2.68
N LYS A 337 -44.10 -12.39 -1.63
CA LYS A 337 -43.27 -11.73 -0.63
C LYS A 337 -41.79 -11.87 -1.01
N ALA A 338 -41.09 -10.75 -1.23
CA ALA A 338 -39.66 -10.78 -1.52
C ALA A 338 -38.82 -11.00 -0.25
N SER A 339 -38.18 -12.17 -0.09
CA SER A 339 -37.22 -12.48 0.98
C SER A 339 -35.77 -12.49 0.45
N PRO A 340 -34.75 -12.41 1.34
CA PRO A 340 -33.34 -12.55 0.93
C PRO A 340 -33.00 -13.88 0.23
N GLU A 341 -33.82 -14.90 0.41
CA GLU A 341 -33.68 -16.22 -0.24
C GLU A 341 -34.09 -16.20 -1.71
N ILE A 342 -34.88 -15.20 -2.14
CA ILE A 342 -35.39 -15.06 -3.50
C ILE A 342 -34.69 -13.93 -4.29
N ALA A 343 -33.67 -13.31 -3.70
CA ALA A 343 -32.84 -12.29 -4.33
C ALA A 343 -31.65 -12.92 -5.10
N PRO A 344 -31.13 -12.29 -6.18
CA PRO A 344 -31.48 -10.97 -6.70
C PRO A 344 -32.60 -10.96 -7.76
N VAL A 345 -32.93 -12.09 -8.39
CA VAL A 345 -33.91 -12.20 -9.50
C VAL A 345 -34.88 -13.35 -9.27
N VAL A 346 -36.17 -13.11 -9.48
CA VAL A 346 -37.25 -14.11 -9.40
C VAL A 346 -37.88 -14.30 -10.78
N GLN A 347 -38.09 -15.54 -11.22
CA GLN A 347 -38.82 -15.84 -12.44
C GLN A 347 -40.19 -16.43 -12.13
N VAL A 348 -41.25 -15.81 -12.67
CA VAL A 348 -42.62 -16.32 -12.55
C VAL A 348 -43.02 -16.97 -13.86
N VAL A 349 -43.46 -18.23 -13.80
CA VAL A 349 -43.94 -18.99 -14.96
C VAL A 349 -45.40 -19.34 -14.74
N ALA A 350 -46.27 -18.84 -15.62
CA ALA A 350 -47.68 -19.18 -15.64
C ALA A 350 -47.97 -20.07 -16.85
N TYR A 351 -48.82 -21.09 -16.69
CA TYR A 351 -49.27 -21.94 -17.79
C TYR A 351 -50.68 -22.46 -17.56
N THR A 352 -51.35 -22.86 -18.63
CA THR A 352 -52.64 -23.52 -18.55
C THR A 352 -52.79 -24.54 -19.67
N VAL A 353 -53.53 -25.61 -19.39
CA VAL A 353 -53.83 -26.68 -20.34
C VAL A 353 -55.28 -26.52 -20.79
N LEU A 354 -55.47 -26.24 -22.07
CA LEU A 354 -56.80 -26.06 -22.64
C LEU A 354 -57.51 -27.41 -22.84
N PRO A 355 -58.86 -27.43 -22.89
CA PRO A 355 -59.64 -28.64 -23.20
C PRO A 355 -59.26 -29.29 -24.54
N SER A 356 -58.75 -28.51 -25.50
CA SER A 356 -58.17 -28.97 -26.77
C SER A 356 -56.79 -29.64 -26.67
N GLU A 357 -56.30 -29.91 -25.46
CA GLU A 357 -54.98 -30.50 -25.16
C GLU A 357 -53.79 -29.58 -25.51
N THR A 358 -54.04 -28.30 -25.82
CA THR A 358 -52.98 -27.31 -26.09
C THR A 358 -52.53 -26.64 -24.80
N VAL A 359 -51.21 -26.56 -24.56
CA VAL A 359 -50.62 -25.84 -23.42
C VAL A 359 -50.20 -24.44 -23.84
N ILE A 360 -50.66 -23.42 -23.12
CA ILE A 360 -50.18 -22.03 -23.27
C ILE A 360 -49.42 -21.62 -22.01
N ALA A 361 -48.27 -20.95 -22.16
CA ALA A 361 -47.42 -20.55 -21.06
C ALA A 361 -46.75 -19.19 -21.32
N HIS A 362 -46.44 -18.46 -20.26
CA HIS A 362 -45.68 -17.21 -20.30
C HIS A 362 -44.85 -17.02 -19.04
N SER A 363 -43.71 -16.36 -19.16
CA SER A 363 -42.80 -16.08 -18.04
C SER A 363 -42.38 -14.62 -18.00
N ALA A 364 -42.12 -14.10 -16.80
CA ALA A 364 -41.52 -12.79 -16.61
C ALA A 364 -40.52 -12.81 -15.45
N ASP A 365 -39.45 -12.02 -15.59
CA ASP A 365 -38.40 -11.88 -14.59
C ASP A 365 -38.63 -10.61 -13.77
N PHE A 366 -38.49 -10.72 -12.45
CA PHE A 366 -38.63 -9.63 -11.50
C PHE A 366 -37.32 -9.44 -10.72
N SER A 367 -36.72 -8.27 -10.83
CA SER A 367 -35.58 -7.90 -9.99
C SER A 367 -36.05 -7.60 -8.57
N THR A 368 -35.28 -7.96 -7.56
CA THR A 368 -35.55 -7.67 -6.15
C THR A 368 -34.58 -6.60 -5.62
N GLU A 369 -34.97 -5.87 -4.58
CA GLU A 369 -34.01 -5.06 -3.83
C GLU A 369 -32.92 -5.95 -3.23
N LYS A 370 -31.66 -5.56 -3.39
CA LYS A 370 -30.51 -6.29 -2.85
C LYS A 370 -30.50 -6.19 -1.32
N CYS A 371 -31.06 -7.22 -0.68
CA CYS A 371 -31.15 -7.34 0.77
C CYS A 371 -30.39 -8.56 1.28
N PHE A 372 -29.97 -8.47 2.54
CA PHE A 372 -29.18 -9.49 3.22
C PHE A 372 -29.94 -10.01 4.44
N SER A 373 -29.75 -11.29 4.79
CA SER A 373 -30.43 -11.92 5.93
C SER A 373 -30.00 -11.29 7.27
N ASN A 374 -28.72 -10.97 7.42
CA ASN A 374 -28.19 -10.27 8.60
C ASN A 374 -28.32 -8.75 8.43
N LYS A 375 -29.16 -8.12 9.25
CA LYS A 375 -29.35 -6.66 9.27
C LYS A 375 -28.27 -6.01 10.11
N VAL A 376 -27.37 -5.27 9.46
CA VAL A 376 -26.23 -4.62 10.11
C VAL A 376 -26.38 -3.10 10.07
N SER A 377 -26.06 -2.43 11.17
CA SER A 377 -26.00 -0.97 11.25
C SER A 377 -24.86 -0.50 12.17
N LEU A 378 -24.41 0.73 11.93
CA LEU A 378 -23.35 1.42 12.67
C LEU A 378 -23.82 2.82 13.04
N GLU A 379 -23.63 3.22 14.29
CA GLU A 379 -23.95 4.58 14.74
C GLU A 379 -22.89 5.11 15.72
N PHE A 380 -22.50 6.38 15.55
CA PHE A 380 -21.65 7.08 16.51
C PHE A 380 -22.49 7.90 17.48
N SER A 381 -22.13 7.83 18.76
CA SER A 381 -22.72 8.64 19.82
C SER A 381 -21.62 9.40 20.56
N PRO A 382 -21.50 10.73 20.39
CA PRO A 382 -22.31 11.64 19.54
C PRO A 382 -22.02 11.50 18.02
N SER A 383 -22.86 12.09 17.16
CA SER A 383 -22.72 12.01 15.69
C SER A 383 -21.62 12.88 15.08
N SER A 384 -20.99 13.74 15.88
CA SER A 384 -19.85 14.59 15.55
C SER A 384 -19.03 14.83 16.80
N ALA A 385 -17.72 15.05 16.65
CA ALA A 385 -16.82 15.26 17.80
C ALA A 385 -15.70 16.26 17.48
N VAL A 386 -15.00 16.71 18.52
CA VAL A 386 -13.76 17.48 18.38
C VAL A 386 -12.53 16.54 18.41
N PRO A 387 -11.38 16.97 17.84
CA PRO A 387 -10.10 16.27 17.97
C PRO A 387 -9.81 15.78 19.40
N GLY A 388 -9.51 14.49 19.59
CA GLY A 388 -9.16 13.91 20.88
C GLY A 388 -10.32 13.63 21.85
N GLU A 389 -11.57 13.90 21.48
CA GLU A 389 -12.76 13.55 22.28
C GLU A 389 -12.98 12.02 22.30
N GLU A 390 -13.48 11.47 23.42
CA GLU A 390 -13.93 10.08 23.46
C GLU A 390 -15.33 9.95 22.84
N THR A 391 -15.51 8.98 21.95
CA THR A 391 -16.79 8.66 21.30
C THR A 391 -17.09 7.17 21.40
N THR A 392 -18.36 6.79 21.25
CA THR A 392 -18.77 5.39 21.23
C THR A 392 -19.30 5.05 19.83
N LEU A 393 -18.73 4.00 19.22
CA LEU A 393 -19.26 3.38 18.02
C LEU A 393 -20.11 2.18 18.40
N GLN A 394 -21.40 2.25 18.11
CA GLN A 394 -22.34 1.17 18.32
C GLN A 394 -22.47 0.34 17.03
N VAL A 395 -22.24 -0.97 17.16
CA VAL A 395 -22.38 -1.95 16.08
C VAL A 395 -23.57 -2.85 16.40
N THR A 396 -24.56 -2.89 15.51
CA THR A 396 -25.77 -3.70 15.68
C THR A 396 -25.85 -4.71 14.55
N ALA A 397 -25.99 -5.99 14.90
CA ALA A 397 -26.12 -7.11 13.97
C ALA A 397 -26.90 -8.25 14.64
N GLN A 398 -27.09 -9.39 13.95
CA GLN A 398 -27.62 -10.58 14.60
C GLN A 398 -26.72 -11.06 15.76
N PRO A 399 -27.29 -11.72 16.79
CA PRO A 399 -26.52 -12.31 17.89
C PRO A 399 -25.39 -13.21 17.39
N ASP A 400 -24.25 -13.15 18.07
CA ASP A 400 -23.02 -13.90 17.79
C ASP A 400 -22.44 -13.68 16.39
N SER A 401 -22.73 -12.52 15.78
CA SER A 401 -22.13 -12.14 14.50
C SER A 401 -20.70 -11.65 14.67
N LEU A 402 -19.81 -12.03 13.75
CA LEU A 402 -18.48 -11.44 13.62
C LEU A 402 -18.50 -10.34 12.56
N CYS A 403 -18.23 -9.10 12.97
CA CYS A 403 -18.29 -7.92 12.13
C CYS A 403 -16.91 -7.37 11.78
N GLY A 404 -16.62 -7.18 10.50
CA GLY A 404 -15.47 -6.41 10.04
C GLY A 404 -15.84 -4.93 9.97
N VAL A 405 -15.21 -4.10 10.79
CA VAL A 405 -15.48 -2.65 10.85
C VAL A 405 -14.27 -1.88 10.33
N SER A 406 -14.54 -0.88 9.48
CA SER A 406 -13.55 -0.08 8.78
C SER A 406 -13.98 1.39 8.75
N VAL A 407 -13.08 2.32 9.07
CA VAL A 407 -13.35 3.76 9.03
C VAL A 407 -12.19 4.49 8.38
N VAL A 408 -12.45 5.17 7.26
CA VAL A 408 -11.44 5.74 6.35
C VAL A 408 -11.68 7.24 6.17
N ASP A 409 -10.62 8.03 6.02
CA ASP A 409 -10.72 9.47 5.75
C ASP A 409 -11.34 9.72 4.36
N GLN A 410 -12.34 10.60 4.28
CA GLN A 410 -13.00 10.98 3.03
C GLN A 410 -11.99 11.47 1.97
N SER A 411 -10.89 12.10 2.37
CA SER A 411 -9.84 12.58 1.46
C SER A 411 -9.22 11.46 0.62
N VAL A 412 -9.13 10.25 1.17
CA VAL A 412 -8.62 9.05 0.48
C VAL A 412 -9.63 8.56 -0.56
N LEU A 413 -10.92 8.62 -0.23
CA LEU A 413 -12.02 8.17 -1.10
C LEU A 413 -12.31 9.15 -2.24
N ILE A 414 -12.07 10.46 -2.02
CA ILE A 414 -12.09 11.48 -3.09
C ILE A 414 -10.99 11.21 -4.11
N LYS A 415 -9.81 10.76 -3.66
CA LYS A 415 -8.67 10.52 -4.56
C LYS A 415 -8.86 9.33 -5.49
N GLU A 416 -9.48 8.25 -5.02
CA GLU A 416 -9.75 7.02 -5.80
C GLU A 416 -11.17 6.48 -5.50
N PRO A 417 -12.21 7.02 -6.17
CA PRO A 417 -13.60 6.60 -5.96
C PRO A 417 -13.91 5.20 -6.55
N GLY A 418 -14.94 4.53 -6.02
CA GLY A 418 -15.53 3.31 -6.62
C GLY A 418 -14.83 1.97 -6.31
N LYS A 419 -13.80 1.95 -5.47
CA LYS A 419 -13.02 0.72 -5.15
C LYS A 419 -13.43 0.00 -3.87
N THR A 420 -14.23 0.64 -3.01
CA THR A 420 -14.85 0.11 -1.78
C THR A 420 -15.86 -1.03 -2.04
N LEU A 421 -16.21 -1.81 -1.00
CA LEU A 421 -17.25 -2.83 -1.09
C LEU A 421 -18.63 -2.17 -1.24
N ASP A 422 -19.48 -2.78 -2.05
CA ASP A 422 -20.84 -2.31 -2.27
C ASP A 422 -21.76 -3.51 -2.52
N LYS A 423 -23.06 -3.31 -2.33
CA LYS A 423 -24.12 -4.31 -2.55
C LYS A 423 -24.02 -4.92 -3.95
N ASP A 424 -23.64 -4.12 -4.95
CA ASP A 424 -23.50 -4.58 -6.33
C ASP A 424 -22.35 -5.57 -6.52
N LYS A 425 -21.18 -5.32 -5.91
CA LYS A 425 -20.02 -6.21 -6.02
C LYS A 425 -20.23 -7.55 -5.30
N VAL A 426 -21.02 -7.56 -4.21
CA VAL A 426 -21.35 -8.78 -3.47
C VAL A 426 -22.39 -9.62 -4.21
N THR A 427 -23.34 -8.98 -4.90
CA THR A 427 -24.46 -9.66 -5.57
C THR A 427 -24.21 -9.99 -7.04
N SER A 428 -23.24 -9.37 -7.71
CA SER A 428 -22.87 -9.68 -9.11
C SER A 428 -22.18 -11.04 -9.27
N GLY A 429 -21.69 -11.65 -8.18
CA GLY A 429 -21.04 -12.97 -8.20
C GLY A 429 -22.01 -14.15 -8.35
N THR A 430 -23.32 -13.90 -8.29
CA THR A 430 -24.39 -14.92 -8.42
C THR A 430 -25.07 -14.91 -9.78
N ASP A 431 -24.54 -14.20 -10.78
CA ASP A 431 -25.16 -14.06 -12.09
C ASP A 431 -25.08 -15.36 -12.92
N GLY A 432 -26.24 -16.01 -13.05
CA GLY A 432 -26.68 -16.67 -14.28
C GLY A 432 -26.52 -18.19 -14.38
N LEU A 433 -27.59 -18.93 -14.12
CA LEU A 433 -27.89 -20.14 -14.88
C LEU A 433 -29.41 -20.25 -15.10
N PHE A 434 -29.82 -20.21 -16.37
CA PHE A 434 -31.20 -20.31 -16.80
C PHE A 434 -31.80 -21.69 -16.44
N ILE A 435 -33.00 -21.70 -15.85
CA ILE A 435 -33.79 -22.93 -15.71
C ILE A 435 -34.48 -23.20 -17.06
N ILE A 436 -34.18 -24.37 -17.65
CA ILE A 436 -35.01 -24.95 -18.71
C ILE A 436 -36.13 -25.73 -18.02
N LEU A 437 -37.36 -25.22 -18.07
CA LEU A 437 -38.53 -25.97 -17.63
C LEU A 437 -38.79 -27.11 -18.64
N LEU A 438 -38.46 -28.36 -18.29
CA LEU A 438 -38.82 -29.52 -19.10
C LEU A 438 -40.21 -30.02 -18.68
N ILE A 439 -41.25 -29.52 -19.35
CA ILE A 439 -42.59 -30.10 -19.28
C ILE A 439 -42.57 -31.37 -20.14
N VAL A 440 -42.73 -32.54 -19.54
CA VAL A 440 -42.80 -33.79 -20.28
C VAL A 440 -44.25 -34.01 -20.73
N TYR A 441 -44.53 -33.64 -21.98
CA TYR A 441 -45.73 -33.99 -22.74
C TYR A 441 -45.30 -34.44 -24.14
N HIS A 442 -46.18 -35.13 -24.88
CA HIS A 442 -45.83 -35.81 -26.14
C HIS A 442 -45.52 -34.88 -27.35
N VAL A 443 -45.26 -33.57 -27.15
CA VAL A 443 -44.85 -32.60 -28.20
C VAL A 443 -43.86 -31.57 -27.63
N THR A 444 -42.79 -31.24 -28.37
CA THR A 444 -41.63 -30.40 -28.00
C THR A 444 -41.68 -28.92 -28.45
N PHE A 445 -40.97 -28.04 -27.69
CA PHE A 445 -40.60 -26.60 -27.88
C PHE A 445 -41.70 -25.54 -27.62
N ILE A 446 -41.47 -24.43 -26.87
CA ILE A 446 -40.75 -23.15 -27.14
C ILE A 446 -40.50 -22.47 -25.75
N VAL A 447 -39.40 -21.77 -25.41
CA VAL A 447 -39.13 -20.31 -25.60
C VAL A 447 -37.64 -20.03 -25.41
N SER A 448 -37.05 -19.35 -26.38
CA SER A 448 -35.78 -18.63 -26.28
C SER A 448 -35.99 -17.17 -26.73
N SER A 449 -35.26 -16.25 -26.11
CA SER A 449 -34.89 -14.87 -26.53
C SER A 449 -35.65 -13.63 -25.97
N LEU A 450 -34.82 -12.70 -25.47
CA LEU A 450 -34.97 -11.25 -25.13
C LEU A 450 -35.21 -10.38 -26.41
N PRO A 451 -35.35 -9.00 -26.42
CA PRO A 451 -35.20 -7.96 -25.35
C PRO A 451 -36.22 -6.74 -25.35
N LEU A 452 -36.21 -5.99 -24.24
CA LEU A 452 -36.39 -4.51 -24.03
C LEU A 452 -37.71 -3.72 -24.33
N THR A 453 -37.75 -2.55 -23.65
CA THR A 453 -38.81 -1.72 -23.05
C THR A 453 -39.09 -0.35 -23.72
N LEU A 454 -40.26 0.28 -23.39
CA LEU A 454 -40.57 1.72 -23.05
C LEU A 454 -41.94 2.17 -23.63
N VAL A 455 -42.98 2.53 -22.85
CA VAL A 455 -43.33 3.73 -22.01
C VAL A 455 -43.98 4.89 -22.77
N GLU A 456 -45.12 5.38 -22.24
CA GLU A 456 -45.65 6.77 -22.18
C GLU A 456 -47.10 6.73 -21.59
N SER A 457 -47.74 7.68 -20.89
CA SER A 457 -47.40 8.86 -20.08
C SER A 457 -48.73 9.52 -19.60
N CYS A 458 -48.85 9.88 -18.30
CA CYS A 458 -49.63 10.99 -17.63
C CYS A 458 -51.11 11.32 -18.06
N PRO A 459 -51.91 12.25 -17.43
CA PRO A 459 -51.61 13.24 -16.38
C PRO A 459 -52.75 13.59 -15.32
N VAL A 460 -52.41 14.49 -14.37
CA VAL A 460 -53.20 15.65 -13.82
C VAL A 460 -54.20 15.56 -12.62
N SER A 461 -53.80 16.28 -11.53
CA SER A 461 -54.51 17.20 -10.59
C SER A 461 -55.59 16.68 -9.60
N SER A 462 -55.95 17.32 -8.48
CA SER A 462 -55.68 18.66 -7.87
C SER A 462 -56.16 18.66 -6.38
N ASP A 463 -55.52 19.52 -5.54
CA ASP A 463 -56.09 20.44 -4.51
C ASP A 463 -56.91 19.89 -3.29
N VAL A 464 -56.87 20.40 -2.03
CA VAL A 464 -56.38 21.68 -1.45
C VAL A 464 -56.51 21.70 0.12
N HIS A 465 -55.57 22.40 0.80
CA HIS A 465 -55.64 23.19 2.07
C HIS A 465 -55.84 22.55 3.50
N ARG A 466 -55.25 23.04 4.64
CA ARG A 466 -54.40 24.23 4.98
C ARG A 466 -54.09 24.39 6.50
N GLU A 467 -52.82 24.75 6.84
CA GLU A 467 -52.22 25.64 7.91
C GLU A 467 -52.45 25.41 9.44
N ARG A 468 -51.60 25.80 10.43
CA ARG A 468 -50.33 26.59 10.56
C ARG A 468 -49.72 26.49 12.00
N GLU A 469 -48.39 26.66 12.12
CA GLU A 469 -47.53 27.53 13.03
C GLU A 469 -47.87 27.73 14.55
N VAL A 470 -47.00 27.98 15.57
CA VAL A 470 -45.56 28.30 15.76
C VAL A 470 -45.22 28.48 17.30
N MET A 471 -43.95 28.23 17.71
CA MET A 471 -43.11 28.80 18.82
C MET A 471 -43.25 28.60 20.37
N TYR A 472 -42.07 28.29 20.99
CA TYR A 472 -41.39 28.80 22.25
C TYR A 472 -42.05 28.60 23.66
N MET A 473 -41.37 28.40 24.81
CA MET A 473 -39.98 28.59 25.32
C MET A 473 -39.78 28.00 26.76
N LEU A 474 -38.51 27.72 27.15
CA LEU A 474 -37.88 27.78 28.52
C LEU A 474 -38.27 26.73 29.62
N SER A 475 -37.42 26.23 30.54
CA SER A 475 -35.99 26.43 30.87
C SER A 475 -35.50 25.52 32.03
N SER A 476 -34.24 25.02 31.93
CA SER A 476 -33.12 25.02 32.92
C SER A 476 -33.16 24.25 34.27
N PRO A 477 -32.03 24.10 35.00
CA PRO A 477 -30.71 23.57 34.58
C PRO A 477 -30.02 22.69 35.68
N GLY A 478 -28.92 22.00 35.36
CA GLY A 478 -28.11 21.31 36.36
C GLY A 478 -26.72 20.85 35.88
N GLY A 479 -25.72 21.72 36.05
CA GLY A 479 -24.29 21.44 36.32
C GLY A 479 -23.50 20.46 35.44
N GLY A 480 -22.74 20.99 34.47
CA GLY A 480 -21.74 20.23 33.70
C GLY A 480 -20.29 20.39 34.21
N PRO A 481 -19.38 19.45 33.84
CA PRO A 481 -18.00 19.33 34.34
C PRO A 481 -17.03 20.34 33.68
N PRO A 482 -15.77 20.45 34.16
CA PRO A 482 -14.82 21.46 33.69
C PRO A 482 -14.41 21.30 32.22
N PRO A 483 -13.93 22.38 31.58
CA PRO A 483 -13.68 22.44 30.13
C PRO A 483 -12.55 21.53 29.66
N ILE A 484 -12.80 20.83 28.55
CA ILE A 484 -11.87 19.92 27.86
C ILE A 484 -10.86 20.73 27.06
N VAL A 485 -9.58 20.42 27.23
CA VAL A 485 -8.44 21.03 26.51
C VAL A 485 -7.95 20.05 25.45
N THR A 486 -7.88 20.49 24.18
CA THR A 486 -7.50 19.64 23.03
C THR A 486 -6.01 19.83 22.66
N PHE A 487 -5.28 18.72 22.54
CA PHE A 487 -3.88 18.66 22.07
C PHE A 487 -3.82 17.79 20.80
N ARG A 488 -3.26 18.27 19.69
CA ARG A 488 -3.26 17.55 18.39
C ARG A 488 -1.91 16.92 18.04
N THR A 489 -1.83 15.61 17.89
CA THR A 489 -0.63 14.84 17.52
C THR A 489 -0.87 13.64 16.58
N PHE A 490 -2.11 13.14 16.44
CA PHE A 490 -2.44 11.88 15.76
C PHE A 490 -3.27 12.08 14.48
N PHE A 491 -2.67 11.89 13.29
CA PHE A 491 -3.29 12.14 11.97
C PHE A 491 -3.27 10.90 11.05
N PRO A 492 -4.12 9.87 11.26
CA PRO A 492 -4.15 8.65 10.44
C PRO A 492 -4.94 8.83 9.13
N GLU A 493 -4.71 7.96 8.14
CA GLU A 493 -5.54 7.87 6.91
C GLU A 493 -6.69 6.84 7.04
N THR A 494 -6.46 5.80 7.86
CA THR A 494 -7.45 4.79 8.27
C THR A 494 -7.53 4.83 9.79
N TRP A 495 -8.71 5.13 10.35
CA TRP A 495 -8.89 5.23 11.80
C TRP A 495 -9.19 3.88 12.45
N ILE A 496 -10.09 3.09 11.86
CA ILE A 496 -10.54 1.81 12.42
C ILE A 496 -10.35 0.70 11.37
N TRP A 497 -9.74 -0.42 11.77
CA TRP A 497 -9.61 -1.62 10.94
C TRP A 497 -9.70 -2.89 11.78
N ASN A 498 -10.83 -3.09 12.45
CA ASN A 498 -10.97 -4.10 13.51
C ASN A 498 -11.99 -5.19 13.15
N LEU A 499 -11.94 -6.29 13.91
CA LEU A 499 -13.00 -7.29 13.99
C LEU A 499 -13.73 -7.13 15.32
N VAL A 500 -15.06 -7.13 15.27
CA VAL A 500 -15.94 -6.92 16.43
C VAL A 500 -16.90 -8.09 16.52
N GLU A 501 -16.87 -8.80 17.65
CA GLU A 501 -17.86 -9.84 17.97
C GLU A 501 -19.08 -9.19 18.61
N VAL A 502 -20.23 -9.32 17.95
CA VAL A 502 -21.53 -8.87 18.44
C VAL A 502 -22.09 -10.00 19.30
N GLY A 503 -22.04 -9.84 20.63
CA GLY A 503 -22.50 -10.88 21.56
C GLY A 503 -24.01 -11.14 21.50
N GLU A 504 -24.51 -11.93 22.45
CA GLU A 504 -25.91 -12.43 22.48
C GLU A 504 -26.99 -11.32 22.43
N SER A 505 -26.68 -10.09 22.83
CA SER A 505 -27.58 -8.93 22.79
C SER A 505 -27.83 -8.38 21.39
N GLY A 506 -27.05 -8.78 20.38
CA GLY A 506 -27.12 -8.22 19.02
C GLY A 506 -26.59 -6.79 18.90
N THR A 507 -26.01 -6.22 19.96
CA THR A 507 -25.45 -4.85 19.96
C THR A 507 -24.14 -4.81 20.73
N LYS A 508 -23.12 -4.12 20.19
CA LYS A 508 -21.81 -3.94 20.81
C LYS A 508 -21.37 -2.48 20.73
N ASP A 509 -21.06 -1.90 21.89
CA ASP A 509 -20.47 -0.57 22.00
C ASP A 509 -18.93 -0.68 22.03
N VAL A 510 -18.26 0.13 21.21
CA VAL A 510 -16.80 0.22 21.10
C VAL A 510 -16.40 1.66 21.45
N SER A 511 -15.76 1.84 22.60
CA SER A 511 -15.21 3.14 23.02
C SER A 511 -13.94 3.45 22.24
N LEU A 512 -13.86 4.66 21.68
CA LEU A 512 -12.81 5.08 20.76
C LEU A 512 -12.38 6.53 21.05
N THR A 513 -11.10 6.82 20.84
CA THR A 513 -10.59 8.20 20.85
C THR A 513 -10.57 8.75 19.43
N VAL A 514 -11.17 9.92 19.23
CA VAL A 514 -11.30 10.59 17.93
C VAL A 514 -9.92 11.10 17.47
N PRO A 515 -9.49 10.86 16.22
CA PRO A 515 -8.21 11.35 15.72
C PRO A 515 -8.15 12.86 15.64
N ASP A 516 -6.94 13.40 15.58
CA ASP A 516 -6.74 14.85 15.58
C ASP A 516 -6.95 15.52 14.21
N THR A 517 -7.20 14.71 13.18
CA THR A 517 -7.52 15.16 11.83
C THR A 517 -8.92 15.79 11.77
N ILE A 518 -8.97 17.09 11.43
CA ILE A 518 -10.22 17.79 11.11
C ILE A 518 -10.66 17.36 9.70
N THR A 519 -11.51 16.32 9.63
CA THR A 519 -12.01 15.74 8.37
C THR A 519 -13.35 15.05 8.62
N THR A 520 -13.98 14.56 7.56
CA THR A 520 -15.09 13.63 7.67
C THR A 520 -14.58 12.21 7.45
N TRP A 521 -14.98 11.32 8.35
CA TRP A 521 -14.67 9.89 8.29
C TRP A 521 -15.86 9.14 7.71
N GLU A 522 -15.60 8.20 6.81
CA GLU A 522 -16.63 7.34 6.20
C GLU A 522 -16.51 5.92 6.75
N THR A 523 -17.64 5.35 7.19
CA THR A 523 -17.69 4.02 7.78
C THR A 523 -18.08 2.95 6.77
N GLU A 524 -17.47 1.78 6.89
CA GLU A 524 -17.82 0.56 6.17
C GLU A 524 -17.83 -0.62 7.16
N ALA A 525 -18.92 -1.38 7.20
CA ALA A 525 -18.96 -2.63 7.96
C ALA A 525 -19.80 -3.71 7.31
N PHE A 526 -19.36 -4.95 7.50
CA PHE A 526 -20.10 -6.16 7.17
C PHE A 526 -20.03 -7.13 8.34
N CYS A 527 -21.01 -8.02 8.46
CA CYS A 527 -21.05 -9.04 9.50
C CYS A 527 -21.37 -10.42 8.91
N LEU A 528 -20.78 -11.44 9.53
CA LEU A 528 -21.01 -12.84 9.24
C LEU A 528 -21.68 -13.49 10.44
N SER A 529 -22.83 -14.14 10.22
CA SER A 529 -23.52 -14.97 11.19
C SER A 529 -23.82 -16.35 10.59
N PRO A 530 -24.21 -17.35 11.40
CA PRO A 530 -24.73 -18.62 10.89
C PRO A 530 -25.97 -18.46 9.99
N GLN A 531 -26.71 -17.35 10.11
CA GLN A 531 -27.91 -17.06 9.32
C GLN A 531 -27.56 -16.29 8.02
N GLY A 532 -26.30 -15.91 7.83
CA GLY A 532 -25.78 -15.37 6.58
C GLY A 532 -24.93 -14.10 6.71
N PHE A 533 -24.66 -13.50 5.56
CA PHE A 533 -23.91 -12.25 5.43
C PHE A 533 -24.81 -11.03 5.66
N GLY A 534 -24.23 -9.92 6.11
CA GLY A 534 -24.90 -8.62 6.21
C GLY A 534 -23.94 -7.46 5.94
N LEU A 535 -24.41 -6.42 5.25
CA LEU A 535 -23.63 -5.21 4.93
C LEU A 535 -24.35 -3.97 5.45
N ALA A 536 -23.62 -3.14 6.20
CA ALA A 536 -24.14 -1.90 6.76
C ALA A 536 -24.18 -0.76 5.71
N PRO A 537 -25.19 0.13 5.76
CA PRO A 537 -25.14 1.37 5.00
C PRO A 537 -24.02 2.28 5.53
N ARG A 538 -23.41 3.06 4.64
CA ARG A 538 -22.33 3.97 5.03
C ARG A 538 -22.85 5.15 5.85
N LYS A 539 -22.05 5.57 6.82
CA LYS A 539 -22.29 6.73 7.66
C LYS A 539 -21.08 7.65 7.62
N HIS A 540 -21.36 8.94 7.75
CA HIS A 540 -20.35 9.98 7.84
C HIS A 540 -20.23 10.45 9.28
N PHE A 541 -19.01 10.55 9.79
CA PHE A 541 -18.69 11.08 11.10
C PHE A 541 -17.74 12.26 10.94
N THR A 542 -18.23 13.46 11.24
CA THR A 542 -17.47 14.70 11.03
C THR A 542 -16.72 15.07 12.31
N VAL A 543 -15.40 15.21 12.19
CA VAL A 543 -14.53 15.76 13.23
C VAL A 543 -14.25 17.21 12.87
N PHE A 544 -14.81 18.13 13.65
CA PHE A 544 -14.71 19.55 13.36
C PHE A 544 -14.53 20.37 14.62
N GLN A 545 -13.55 21.26 14.58
CA GLN A 545 -13.35 22.25 15.63
C GLN A 545 -13.80 23.61 15.08
N PRO A 546 -14.86 24.23 15.64
CA PRO A 546 -15.43 25.46 15.08
C PRO A 546 -14.53 26.70 15.27
N PHE A 547 -13.58 26.61 16.19
CA PHE A 547 -12.54 27.60 16.45
C PHE A 547 -11.18 26.89 16.57
N PHE A 548 -10.21 27.24 15.73
CA PHE A 548 -8.88 26.64 15.79
C PHE A 548 -7.75 27.58 15.39
N LEU A 549 -6.56 27.22 15.84
CA LEU A 549 -5.28 27.88 15.59
C LEU A 549 -4.46 27.08 14.58
N GLU A 550 -3.85 27.76 13.61
CA GLU A 550 -2.86 27.21 12.70
C GLU A 550 -1.52 27.93 12.88
N LEU A 551 -0.44 27.16 13.07
CA LEU A 551 0.92 27.69 13.17
C LEU A 551 1.72 27.44 11.89
N SER A 552 2.25 28.53 11.33
CA SER A 552 3.14 28.54 10.18
C SER A 552 4.57 28.79 10.64
N LEU A 553 5.41 27.75 10.57
CA LEU A 553 6.85 27.80 10.86
C LEU A 553 7.62 26.96 9.82
N PRO A 554 8.88 27.32 9.52
CA PRO A 554 9.72 26.53 8.61
C PRO A 554 10.10 25.18 9.25
N TYR A 555 10.41 24.20 8.41
CA TYR A 555 10.84 22.86 8.86
C TYR A 555 12.12 22.90 9.71
N SER A 556 13.11 23.67 9.29
CA SER A 556 14.36 23.89 10.02
C SER A 556 14.89 25.29 9.80
N ILE A 557 15.70 25.76 10.74
CA ILE A 557 16.37 27.07 10.69
C ILE A 557 17.83 26.96 11.13
N ILE A 558 18.70 27.81 10.60
CA ILE A 558 20.11 27.87 10.98
C ILE A 558 20.29 28.89 12.12
N ARG A 559 21.19 28.59 13.05
CA ARG A 559 21.53 29.51 14.16
C ARG A 559 21.86 30.92 13.64
N GLY A 560 21.24 31.93 14.26
CA GLY A 560 21.43 33.34 13.92
C GLY A 560 20.54 33.86 12.79
N GLU A 561 19.75 33.00 12.14
CA GLU A 561 18.63 33.42 11.30
C GLU A 561 17.40 33.72 12.17
N HIS A 562 16.53 34.59 11.70
CA HIS A 562 15.25 34.85 12.34
C HIS A 562 14.12 34.90 11.31
N PHE A 563 12.95 34.43 11.71
CA PHE A 563 11.82 34.27 10.80
C PHE A 563 10.53 34.85 11.39
N GLU A 564 9.57 35.11 10.52
CA GLU A 564 8.22 35.50 10.92
C GLU A 564 7.38 34.27 11.25
N LEU A 565 7.14 34.03 12.55
CA LEU A 565 6.19 33.05 13.05
C LEU A 565 4.77 33.61 12.90
N LYS A 566 3.92 32.96 12.11
CA LYS A 566 2.52 33.36 11.92
C LYS A 566 1.57 32.38 12.61
N ALA A 567 0.66 32.90 13.42
CA ALA A 567 -0.43 32.15 14.01
C ALA A 567 -1.76 32.67 13.48
N THR A 568 -2.51 31.83 12.78
CA THR A 568 -3.80 32.19 12.19
C THR A 568 -4.92 31.52 12.96
N THR A 569 -5.82 32.31 13.52
CA THR A 569 -7.05 31.84 14.18
C THR A 569 -8.22 31.95 13.21
N PHE A 570 -8.99 30.88 13.11
CA PHE A 570 -10.20 30.80 12.28
C PHE A 570 -11.44 30.72 13.18
N ASN A 571 -12.49 31.47 12.83
CA ASN A 571 -13.81 31.34 13.47
C ASN A 571 -14.86 30.90 12.46
N TYR A 572 -15.35 29.68 12.60
CA TYR A 572 -16.47 29.14 11.82
C TYR A 572 -17.78 29.10 12.63
N LEU A 573 -17.84 29.70 13.82
CA LEU A 573 -19.10 29.91 14.54
C LEU A 573 -19.96 30.95 13.81
N SER A 574 -21.29 30.84 13.95
CA SER A 574 -22.24 31.81 13.40
C SER A 574 -22.29 33.15 14.16
N SER A 575 -21.49 33.31 15.23
CA SER A 575 -21.47 34.49 16.10
C SER A 575 -20.04 34.99 16.32
N CYS A 576 -19.90 36.27 16.66
CA CYS A 576 -18.59 36.87 16.93
C CYS A 576 -18.02 36.42 18.28
N ILE A 577 -16.72 36.08 18.28
CA ILE A 577 -15.95 35.71 19.47
C ILE A 577 -14.81 36.71 19.71
N MET A 578 -14.41 36.86 20.97
CA MET A 578 -13.24 37.65 21.36
C MET A 578 -12.10 36.67 21.61
N VAL A 579 -11.07 36.71 20.77
CA VAL A 579 -9.97 35.74 20.83
C VAL A 579 -8.74 36.40 21.44
N SER A 580 -8.16 35.75 22.44
CA SER A 580 -6.85 36.05 23.02
C SER A 580 -5.83 35.03 22.52
N VAL A 581 -4.76 35.47 21.85
CA VAL A 581 -3.69 34.58 21.39
C VAL A 581 -2.41 34.86 22.17
N THR A 582 -1.89 33.85 22.85
CA THR A 582 -0.70 33.93 23.70
C THR A 582 0.32 32.89 23.28
N LEU A 583 1.60 33.26 23.30
CA LEU A 583 2.70 32.38 22.97
C LEU A 583 3.48 32.05 24.23
N ALA A 584 3.83 30.78 24.43
CA ALA A 584 4.52 30.33 25.64
C ALA A 584 5.98 30.83 25.68
N PRO A 585 6.44 31.47 26.78
CA PRO A 585 7.82 31.89 26.90
C PRO A 585 8.77 30.69 27.05
N SER A 586 9.97 30.78 26.47
CA SER A 586 11.02 29.76 26.59
C SER A 586 12.39 30.42 26.68
N SER A 587 13.35 29.76 27.35
CA SER A 587 14.77 30.16 27.31
C SER A 587 15.45 29.84 25.98
N ASP A 588 14.82 29.02 25.13
CA ASP A 588 15.42 28.50 23.90
C ASP A 588 15.31 29.47 22.71
N TYR A 589 14.47 30.51 22.82
CA TYR A 589 14.24 31.51 21.78
C TYR A 589 13.86 32.88 22.33
N THR A 590 14.15 33.95 21.58
CA THR A 590 13.66 35.30 21.86
C THR A 590 12.62 35.71 20.82
N ILE A 591 11.59 36.43 21.26
CA ILE A 591 10.45 36.79 20.42
C ILE A 591 10.17 38.28 20.51
N THR A 592 9.91 38.89 19.37
CA THR A 592 9.51 40.30 19.26
C THR A 592 8.22 40.41 18.45
N PRO A 593 7.18 41.09 18.94
CA PRO A 593 5.93 41.24 18.21
C PRO A 593 6.11 42.14 16.98
N LEU A 594 5.57 41.73 15.82
CA LEU A 594 5.55 42.54 14.59
C LEU A 594 4.24 43.35 14.47
N SER A 595 3.17 42.87 15.09
CA SER A 595 1.86 43.51 15.12
C SER A 595 1.75 44.51 16.28
N GLY A 596 1.27 45.74 16.02
CA GLY A 596 0.94 46.73 17.06
C GLY A 596 -0.40 46.52 17.77
N ASP A 597 -1.10 45.41 17.45
CA ASP A 597 -2.43 45.09 17.97
C ASP A 597 -2.37 44.48 19.37
N GLN A 598 -3.41 44.74 20.17
CA GLN A 598 -3.67 43.97 21.40
C GLN A 598 -3.81 42.48 21.04
N TYR A 599 -3.19 41.60 21.83
CA TYR A 599 -3.29 40.14 21.70
C TYR A 599 -4.73 39.59 21.83
N THR A 600 -5.68 40.47 22.11
CA THR A 600 -7.12 40.25 22.15
C THR A 600 -7.80 40.96 20.98
N SER A 601 -8.51 40.22 20.12
CA SER A 601 -9.16 40.78 18.92
C SER A 601 -10.49 40.12 18.57
N CYS A 602 -11.41 40.90 18.01
CA CYS A 602 -12.71 40.41 17.55
C CYS A 602 -12.50 39.51 16.32
N LEU A 603 -13.19 38.38 16.30
CA LEU A 603 -13.18 37.43 15.19
C LEU A 603 -14.62 36.99 14.92
N CYS A 604 -15.23 37.49 13.85
CA CYS A 604 -16.62 37.21 13.51
C CYS A 604 -16.77 35.98 12.62
N ALA A 605 -18.01 35.64 12.27
CA ALA A 605 -18.33 34.40 11.56
C ALA A 605 -17.64 34.33 10.19
N ASN A 606 -16.95 33.22 9.92
CA ASN A 606 -16.15 32.97 8.72
C ASN A 606 -14.98 33.94 8.53
N GLU A 607 -14.56 34.63 9.59
CA GLU A 607 -13.36 35.45 9.57
C GLU A 607 -12.13 34.68 10.05
N ARG A 608 -10.96 35.19 9.67
CA ARG A 608 -9.66 34.73 10.15
C ARG A 608 -8.83 35.93 10.56
N LYS A 609 -8.01 35.76 11.58
CA LYS A 609 -7.04 36.76 12.01
C LYS A 609 -5.68 36.11 12.20
N THR A 610 -4.65 36.77 11.67
CA THR A 610 -3.27 36.30 11.75
C THR A 610 -2.47 37.25 12.61
N LEU A 611 -1.75 36.69 13.58
CA LEU A 611 -0.77 37.38 14.40
C LEU A 611 0.63 36.91 14.04
N SER A 612 1.57 37.85 14.02
CA SER A 612 2.94 37.60 13.57
C SER A 612 3.94 38.03 14.63
N TRP A 613 4.96 37.20 14.84
CA TRP A 613 6.12 37.53 15.66
C TRP A 613 7.42 37.27 14.91
N THR A 614 8.45 38.07 15.17
CA THR A 614 9.82 37.72 14.80
C THR A 614 10.42 36.84 15.88
N MET A 615 10.81 35.62 15.50
CA MET A 615 11.38 34.62 16.40
C MET A 615 12.86 34.38 16.08
N ILE A 616 13.70 34.40 17.12
CA ILE A 616 15.15 34.17 17.03
C ILE A 616 15.52 32.97 17.93
N PRO A 617 15.91 31.82 17.35
CA PRO A 617 16.33 30.65 18.11
C PRO A 617 17.75 30.85 18.69
N SER A 618 17.96 30.45 19.96
CA SER A 618 19.19 30.72 20.70
C SER A 618 20.02 29.46 21.06
N VAL A 619 19.45 28.25 21.05
CA VAL A 619 20.09 27.04 21.59
C VAL A 619 20.38 25.98 20.50
N LEU A 620 21.62 25.49 20.44
CA LEU A 620 22.05 24.35 19.60
C LEU A 620 21.93 22.98 20.28
N GLY A 621 21.94 22.95 21.62
CA GLY A 621 22.23 21.72 22.41
C GLY A 621 21.14 20.65 22.47
N LYS A 622 19.89 20.94 22.04
CA LYS A 622 18.78 19.96 22.06
C LYS A 622 18.32 19.51 20.68
N GLY A 623 18.82 20.10 19.59
CA GLY A 623 18.44 19.80 18.20
C GLY A 623 16.99 20.16 17.80
N VAL A 624 16.04 20.11 18.74
CA VAL A 624 14.61 20.40 18.55
C VAL A 624 14.12 21.35 19.65
N VAL A 625 13.41 22.40 19.23
CA VAL A 625 12.82 23.42 20.11
C VAL A 625 11.30 23.36 19.97
N ASN A 626 10.57 23.26 21.09
CA ASN A 626 9.10 23.20 21.05
C ASN A 626 8.50 24.60 21.10
N VAL A 627 7.75 24.97 20.06
CA VAL A 627 7.03 26.24 19.97
C VAL A 627 5.56 25.99 20.29
N SER A 628 5.05 26.61 21.36
CA SER A 628 3.67 26.43 21.82
C SER A 628 2.90 27.75 21.80
N VAL A 629 1.74 27.75 21.15
CA VAL A 629 0.85 28.91 21.04
C VAL A 629 -0.56 28.50 21.44
N THR A 630 -1.22 29.36 22.20
CA THR A 630 -2.55 29.16 22.76
C THR A 630 -3.49 30.23 22.25
N ALA A 631 -4.63 29.83 21.70
CA ALA A 631 -5.72 30.73 21.34
C ALA A 631 -6.93 30.43 22.24
N GLU A 632 -7.44 31.43 22.95
CA GLU A 632 -8.57 31.32 23.88
C GLU A 632 -9.70 32.27 23.49
N ALA A 633 -10.93 31.77 23.42
CA ALA A 633 -12.13 32.60 23.40
C ALA A 633 -12.42 33.13 24.82
N VAL A 634 -12.31 34.44 25.00
CA VAL A 634 -12.46 35.13 26.29
C VAL A 634 -13.81 35.86 26.37
N ALA A 635 -14.42 35.88 27.55
CA ALA A 635 -15.62 36.70 27.79
C ALA A 635 -15.24 38.20 27.78
N SER A 636 -15.98 39.01 27.04
CA SER A 636 -15.75 40.46 26.94
C SER A 636 -17.05 41.25 27.03
N HIS A 637 -16.99 42.42 27.67
CA HIS A 637 -18.10 43.39 27.72
C HIS A 637 -18.13 44.33 26.51
N MET A 638 -17.11 44.28 25.64
CA MET A 638 -17.09 45.03 24.39
C MET A 638 -17.85 44.26 23.32
N SER A 639 -18.75 44.93 22.60
CA SER A 639 -19.42 44.35 21.44
C SER A 639 -18.49 44.30 20.22
N CYS A 640 -18.42 43.16 19.56
CA CYS A 640 -17.81 43.02 18.22
C CYS A 640 -18.92 43.23 17.18
N ASP A 641 -18.75 44.16 16.24
CA ASP A 641 -19.77 44.49 15.21
C ASP A 641 -21.20 44.70 15.76
N ASN A 642 -21.31 45.37 16.92
CA ASN A 642 -22.57 45.61 17.64
C ASN A 642 -23.31 44.34 18.13
N GLU A 643 -22.67 43.16 18.08
CA GLU A 643 -23.15 41.92 18.69
C GLU A 643 -22.45 41.62 20.03
N ILE A 644 -23.16 40.94 20.93
CA ILE A 644 -22.57 40.46 22.19
C ILE A 644 -21.70 39.24 21.87
N VAL A 645 -20.45 39.28 22.32
CA VAL A 645 -19.47 38.21 22.13
C VAL A 645 -19.98 36.90 22.75
N SER A 646 -20.00 35.82 21.96
CA SER A 646 -20.31 34.48 22.46
C SER A 646 -19.02 33.77 22.92
N VAL A 647 -19.12 32.91 23.93
CA VAL A 647 -18.03 32.02 24.35
C VAL A 647 -18.50 30.58 24.18
N PRO A 648 -17.86 29.79 23.31
CA PRO A 648 -18.28 28.40 23.08
C PRO A 648 -18.00 27.53 24.32
N GLU A 649 -18.96 26.68 24.68
CA GLU A 649 -18.81 25.73 25.80
C GLU A 649 -17.81 24.59 25.48
N ARG A 650 -17.67 24.22 24.20
CA ARG A 650 -16.73 23.21 23.69
C ARG A 650 -15.66 23.87 22.80
N GLY A 651 -14.39 23.49 22.98
CA GLY A 651 -13.28 24.02 22.16
C GLY A 651 -12.93 25.49 22.45
N ARG A 652 -13.10 25.94 23.69
CA ARG A 652 -12.82 27.34 24.11
C ARG A 652 -11.34 27.74 23.97
N ILE A 653 -10.44 26.79 24.17
CA ILE A 653 -8.99 26.99 24.13
C ILE A 653 -8.39 25.99 23.15
N ASP A 654 -7.63 26.48 22.16
CA ASP A 654 -6.85 25.65 21.24
C ASP A 654 -5.35 25.88 21.51
N VAL A 655 -4.61 24.80 21.79
CA VAL A 655 -3.16 24.86 22.02
C VAL A 655 -2.45 24.06 20.95
N VAL A 656 -1.60 24.72 20.18
CA VAL A 656 -0.80 24.09 19.13
C VAL A 656 0.66 24.13 19.53
N THR A 657 1.28 22.96 19.65
CA THR A 657 2.72 22.82 19.89
C THR A 657 3.38 22.16 18.70
N ARG A 658 4.39 22.81 18.11
CA ARG A 658 5.17 22.27 16.98
C ARG A 658 6.67 22.29 17.26
N PRO A 659 7.39 21.22 16.91
CA PRO A 659 8.86 21.19 17.00
C PRO A 659 9.49 22.01 15.87
N LEU A 660 10.50 22.81 16.19
CA LEU A 660 11.35 23.54 15.26
C LEU A 660 12.79 23.01 15.37
N ILE A 661 13.36 22.57 14.26
CA ILE A 661 14.74 22.04 14.22
C ILE A 661 15.72 23.19 14.04
N VAL A 662 16.69 23.31 14.95
CA VAL A 662 17.74 24.35 14.90
C VAL A 662 19.06 23.69 14.53
N LYS A 663 19.63 24.06 13.37
CA LYS A 663 20.89 23.51 12.85
C LYS A 663 22.04 24.50 13.05
N ALA A 664 23.25 23.98 13.25
CA ALA A 664 24.47 24.79 13.17
C ALA A 664 24.81 25.13 11.70
N GLU A 665 25.54 26.22 11.50
CA GLU A 665 26.10 26.59 10.20
C GLU A 665 27.19 25.59 9.70
N GLY A 666 27.64 25.75 8.46
CA GLY A 666 28.69 24.91 7.85
C GLY A 666 28.29 23.47 7.53
N THR A 667 29.30 22.63 7.29
CA THR A 667 29.16 21.20 6.96
C THR A 667 29.45 20.35 8.20
N GLU A 668 28.54 19.43 8.54
CA GLU A 668 28.74 18.46 9.63
C GLU A 668 29.74 17.36 9.23
N MET A 669 30.73 17.15 10.09
CA MET A 669 31.79 16.15 9.97
C MET A 669 31.67 15.12 11.09
N THR A 670 31.97 13.86 10.78
CA THR A 670 31.97 12.76 11.75
C THR A 670 33.30 12.02 11.70
N LYS A 671 33.90 11.79 12.87
CA LYS A 671 35.13 10.99 13.03
C LYS A 671 34.89 9.89 14.06
N THR A 672 35.24 8.66 13.70
CA THR A 672 35.00 7.47 14.54
C THR A 672 36.31 6.79 14.90
N TYR A 673 36.40 6.31 16.13
CA TYR A 673 37.52 5.52 16.64
C TYR A 673 36.97 4.22 17.23
N ASN A 674 37.54 3.07 16.84
CA ASN A 674 37.00 1.75 17.17
C ASN A 674 38.05 0.87 17.83
N TRP A 675 37.62 0.05 18.79
CA TRP A 675 38.46 -0.93 19.46
C TRP A 675 37.71 -2.25 19.70
N LEU A 676 38.46 -3.35 19.68
CA LEU A 676 38.04 -4.66 20.15
C LEU A 676 39.03 -5.11 21.23
N LEU A 677 38.57 -5.12 22.49
CA LEU A 677 39.41 -5.40 23.66
C LEU A 677 38.97 -6.71 24.31
N CYS A 678 39.93 -7.57 24.61
CA CYS A 678 39.71 -8.85 25.29
C CYS A 678 40.53 -8.90 26.59
N PRO A 679 40.11 -9.64 27.63
CA PRO A 679 40.52 -9.40 29.03
C PRO A 679 41.96 -9.74 29.44
N LYS A 680 42.89 -9.94 28.50
CA LYS A 680 44.32 -10.16 28.81
C LYS A 680 45.06 -8.85 29.08
N ALA A 681 44.54 -8.03 30.00
CA ALA A 681 45.13 -6.76 30.48
C ALA A 681 45.58 -5.81 29.36
N LEU A 682 44.68 -5.47 28.43
CA LEU A 682 44.89 -4.38 27.48
C LEU A 682 44.21 -3.11 27.98
N THR A 683 45.01 -2.06 28.13
CA THR A 683 44.54 -0.69 28.30
C THR A 683 44.90 0.08 27.03
N GLU A 684 43.95 0.81 26.47
CA GLU A 684 44.17 1.69 25.31
C GLU A 684 43.96 3.15 25.73
N GLU A 685 44.77 4.06 25.18
CA GLU A 685 44.66 5.49 25.42
C GLU A 685 44.44 6.24 24.12
N ILE A 686 43.56 7.24 24.15
CA ILE A 686 43.27 8.10 23.00
C ILE A 686 43.10 9.54 23.44
N GLU A 687 43.62 10.46 22.63
CA GLU A 687 43.42 11.90 22.79
C GLU A 687 42.47 12.41 21.71
N LEU A 688 41.31 12.94 22.12
CA LEU A 688 40.32 13.52 21.22
C LEU A 688 40.69 14.98 20.96
N LEU A 689 40.92 15.30 19.69
CA LEU A 689 41.29 16.63 19.23
C LEU A 689 40.25 17.16 18.23
N LEU A 690 39.86 18.41 18.40
CA LEU A 690 39.04 19.16 17.44
C LEU A 690 39.94 19.94 16.48
N PRO A 691 39.59 20.02 15.18
CA PRO A 691 40.25 20.93 14.25
C PRO A 691 40.15 22.41 14.68
N GLU A 692 41.10 23.25 14.23
CA GLU A 692 41.10 24.69 14.56
C GLU A 692 39.92 25.46 13.96
N ASN A 693 39.36 24.99 12.84
CA ASN A 693 38.27 25.63 12.10
C ASN A 693 36.87 25.11 12.50
N VAL A 694 36.71 24.54 13.70
CA VAL A 694 35.40 24.06 14.17
C VAL A 694 34.47 25.22 14.52
N ILE A 695 33.20 25.06 14.21
CA ILE A 695 32.14 26.00 14.57
C ILE A 695 31.80 25.84 16.06
N ASP A 696 31.90 26.94 16.81
CA ASP A 696 31.70 26.94 18.26
C ASP A 696 30.34 26.40 18.68
N GLY A 697 30.37 25.43 19.60
CA GLY A 697 29.19 24.75 20.15
C GLY A 697 28.58 23.66 19.26
N SER A 698 29.16 23.37 18.09
CA SER A 698 28.69 22.28 17.21
C SER A 698 29.20 20.89 17.60
N ALA A 699 30.29 20.85 18.36
CA ALA A 699 31.01 19.61 18.66
C ALA A 699 30.30 18.77 19.74
N ARG A 700 30.12 17.48 19.48
CA ARG A 700 29.54 16.49 20.39
C ARG A 700 30.26 15.15 20.24
N ALA A 701 30.45 14.42 21.33
CA ALA A 701 31.05 13.10 21.30
C ALA A 701 30.18 12.08 22.04
N SER A 702 30.07 10.86 21.50
CA SER A 702 29.43 9.74 22.16
C SER A 702 30.37 8.54 22.26
N LEU A 703 30.27 7.81 23.37
CA LEU A 703 30.94 6.54 23.60
C LEU A 703 29.92 5.42 23.51
N SER A 704 30.29 4.33 22.86
CA SER A 704 29.46 3.14 22.77
C SER A 704 30.19 1.83 23.04
N VAL A 705 29.54 0.96 23.82
CA VAL A 705 30.09 -0.32 24.29
C VAL A 705 29.14 -1.46 23.96
N LEU A 706 29.71 -2.59 23.51
CA LEU A 706 29.02 -3.80 23.08
C LEU A 706 29.83 -5.05 23.46
N GLY A 707 29.16 -6.18 23.68
CA GLY A 707 29.81 -7.49 23.93
C GLY A 707 30.03 -8.36 22.70
N ASP A 708 29.65 -7.86 21.53
CA ASP A 708 29.65 -8.61 20.27
C ASP A 708 30.28 -7.77 19.15
N ILE A 709 31.12 -8.38 18.32
CA ILE A 709 31.81 -7.66 17.23
C ILE A 709 30.86 -7.24 16.12
N LEU A 710 29.78 -8.00 15.91
CA LEU A 710 28.68 -7.62 15.03
C LEU A 710 27.63 -6.78 15.76
N GLY A 711 27.71 -6.68 17.09
CA GLY A 711 26.90 -5.84 17.98
C GLY A 711 26.55 -4.44 17.43
N ARG A 712 27.46 -3.78 16.69
CA ARG A 712 27.24 -2.45 16.08
C ARG A 712 26.33 -2.49 14.87
N ALA A 713 26.58 -3.45 13.98
CA ALA A 713 25.61 -3.79 12.95
C ALA A 713 24.28 -4.18 13.63
N LEU A 714 24.34 -4.71 14.87
CA LEU A 714 23.19 -5.15 15.65
C LEU A 714 22.44 -4.05 16.45
N LYS A 715 23.02 -2.85 16.65
CA LYS A 715 22.54 -1.74 17.51
C LYS A 715 21.09 -1.31 17.26
N ASN A 716 20.65 -1.40 16.01
CA ASN A 716 19.36 -0.89 15.58
C ASN A 716 18.54 -2.03 15.01
N LEU A 717 18.00 -2.98 15.77
CA LEU A 717 17.15 -4.03 15.17
C LEU A 717 15.94 -3.47 14.35
N ASP A 718 15.57 -2.20 14.54
CA ASP A 718 14.69 -1.39 13.66
C ASP A 718 15.34 -0.80 12.39
N GLY A 719 16.67 -0.65 12.33
CA GLY A 719 17.46 -0.19 11.16
C GLY A 719 18.62 -1.11 10.68
N LEU A 720 18.76 -2.31 11.25
CA LEU A 720 19.82 -3.33 11.07
C LEU A 720 19.51 -4.25 9.91
N LEU A 721 18.25 -4.62 9.85
CA LEU A 721 17.67 -5.09 8.63
C LEU A 721 17.17 -3.84 7.93
N LYS A 722 17.97 -3.33 7.00
CA LYS A 722 17.47 -2.30 6.12
C LYS A 722 16.50 -2.97 5.17
N MET A 723 15.27 -2.46 5.12
CA MET A 723 14.33 -2.85 4.08
C MET A 723 15.03 -2.63 2.73
N PRO A 724 15.19 -3.65 1.89
CA PRO A 724 15.81 -3.47 0.59
C PRO A 724 14.97 -2.51 -0.28
N TYR A 725 15.61 -1.47 -0.81
CA TYR A 725 14.98 -0.45 -1.66
C TYR A 725 15.90 -0.05 -2.81
N GLY A 726 15.36 0.74 -3.73
CA GLY A 726 16.11 1.23 -4.88
C GLY A 726 16.18 0.23 -6.02
N CYS A 727 17.10 0.48 -6.95
CA CYS A 727 17.35 -0.30 -8.17
C CYS A 727 17.95 -1.70 -7.87
N GLY A 728 18.10 -2.57 -8.87
CA GLY A 728 18.56 -3.95 -8.67
C GLY A 728 19.91 -4.08 -7.95
N GLU A 729 20.82 -3.11 -8.14
CA GLU A 729 22.08 -3.01 -7.39
C GLU A 729 21.86 -2.65 -5.91
N GLN A 730 21.08 -1.59 -5.67
CA GLN A 730 20.83 -1.03 -4.34
C GLN A 730 20.03 -2.00 -3.46
N ASN A 731 19.06 -2.68 -4.06
CA ASN A 731 18.27 -3.70 -3.41
C ASN A 731 19.17 -4.85 -2.90
N MET A 732 20.09 -5.33 -3.75
CA MET A 732 21.04 -6.38 -3.35
C MET A 732 22.05 -5.91 -2.31
N ALA A 733 22.48 -4.65 -2.38
CA ALA A 733 23.38 -4.04 -1.39
C ALA A 733 22.80 -4.05 0.05
N LEU A 734 21.47 -4.02 0.17
CA LEU A 734 20.75 -4.05 1.44
C LEU A 734 20.27 -5.46 1.81
N LEU A 735 19.94 -6.29 0.81
CA LEU A 735 19.47 -7.66 1.01
C LEU A 735 20.59 -8.58 1.51
N ALA A 736 21.78 -8.52 0.90
CA ALA A 736 22.87 -9.45 1.21
C ALA A 736 23.34 -9.38 2.68
N PRO A 737 23.59 -8.20 3.28
CA PRO A 737 23.95 -8.10 4.70
C PRO A 737 22.93 -8.75 5.65
N ASN A 738 21.63 -8.60 5.36
CA ASN A 738 20.56 -9.18 6.18
C ASN A 738 20.66 -10.71 6.27
N ILE A 739 21.09 -11.37 5.18
CA ILE A 739 21.27 -12.83 5.12
C ILE A 739 22.43 -13.27 6.04
N TYR A 740 23.58 -12.61 5.95
CA TYR A 740 24.75 -12.97 6.74
C TYR A 740 24.58 -12.66 8.23
N ILE A 741 23.87 -11.58 8.57
CA ILE A 741 23.52 -11.27 9.96
C ILE A 741 22.57 -12.34 10.53
N LEU A 742 21.57 -12.79 9.77
CA LEU A 742 20.71 -13.89 10.20
C LEU A 742 21.46 -15.21 10.37
N GLN A 743 22.39 -15.51 9.46
CA GLN A 743 23.24 -16.69 9.55
C GLN A 743 24.12 -16.63 10.81
N TYR A 744 24.67 -15.46 11.11
CA TYR A 744 25.42 -15.22 12.34
C TYR A 744 24.58 -15.47 13.60
N LEU A 745 23.41 -14.81 13.71
CA LEU A 745 22.53 -14.93 14.87
C LEU A 745 22.03 -16.36 15.06
N LYS A 746 21.74 -17.07 13.96
CA LYS A 746 21.34 -18.48 13.99
C LYS A 746 22.46 -19.36 14.51
N ASN A 747 23.68 -19.20 13.99
CA ASN A 747 24.82 -20.05 14.34
C ASN A 747 25.36 -19.78 15.75
N THR A 748 25.23 -18.55 16.25
CA THR A 748 25.59 -18.19 17.64
C THR A 748 24.48 -18.44 18.65
N GLN A 749 23.32 -18.97 18.23
CA GLN A 749 22.14 -19.22 19.07
C GLN A 749 21.57 -17.94 19.72
N GLN A 750 21.80 -16.77 19.13
CA GLN A 750 21.31 -15.47 19.60
C GLN A 750 20.08 -14.98 18.80
N LEU A 751 19.54 -15.77 17.88
CA LEU A 751 18.39 -15.41 17.05
C LEU A 751 17.07 -15.55 17.83
N THR A 752 16.45 -14.43 18.18
CA THR A 752 15.10 -14.41 18.78
C THR A 752 14.01 -14.50 17.71
N THR A 753 12.79 -14.91 18.10
CA THR A 753 11.63 -15.04 17.21
C THR A 753 11.24 -13.71 16.55
N THR A 754 11.21 -12.62 17.31
CA THR A 754 10.89 -11.27 16.80
C THR A 754 11.86 -10.81 15.72
N ILE A 755 13.17 -11.04 15.91
CA ILE A 755 14.20 -10.69 14.93
C ILE A 755 14.04 -11.53 13.67
N LYS A 756 13.78 -12.84 13.85
CA LYS A 756 13.58 -13.78 12.75
C LYS A 756 12.39 -13.38 11.88
N GLU A 757 11.23 -13.09 12.47
CA GLU A 757 10.02 -12.71 11.73
C GLU A 757 10.26 -11.44 10.90
N LYS A 758 10.81 -10.40 11.53
CA LYS A 758 11.13 -9.14 10.86
C LYS A 758 12.13 -9.31 9.72
N ALA A 759 13.19 -10.08 9.94
CA ALA A 759 14.19 -10.33 8.91
C ALA A 759 13.62 -11.16 7.75
N THR A 760 12.77 -12.13 8.05
CA THR A 760 12.05 -12.94 7.05
C THR A 760 11.17 -12.04 6.18
N ASN A 761 10.47 -11.06 6.75
CA ASN A 761 9.71 -10.06 6.00
C ASN A 761 10.60 -9.23 5.07
N PHE A 762 11.75 -8.74 5.55
CA PHE A 762 12.68 -7.96 4.71
C PHE A 762 13.34 -8.78 3.61
N LEU A 763 13.73 -10.03 3.89
CA LEU A 763 14.25 -10.94 2.88
C LEU A 763 13.20 -11.26 1.82
N THR A 764 11.94 -11.48 2.22
CA THR A 764 10.83 -11.76 1.31
C THR A 764 10.52 -10.54 0.43
N SER A 765 10.44 -9.35 1.02
CA SER A 765 10.24 -8.08 0.29
C SER A 765 11.39 -7.78 -0.67
N GLY A 766 12.64 -7.95 -0.24
CA GLY A 766 13.81 -7.72 -1.09
C GLY A 766 13.96 -8.76 -2.20
N TYR A 767 13.60 -10.02 -1.96
CA TYR A 767 13.51 -11.04 -3.01
C TYR A 767 12.48 -10.65 -4.08
N GLN A 768 11.24 -10.36 -3.67
CA GLN A 768 10.18 -9.93 -4.58
C GLN A 768 10.56 -8.67 -5.36
N ARG A 769 11.23 -7.71 -4.70
CA ARG A 769 11.72 -6.50 -5.37
C ARG A 769 12.77 -6.83 -6.42
N GLN A 770 13.71 -7.72 -6.12
CA GLN A 770 14.79 -8.09 -7.03
C GLN A 770 14.28 -8.74 -8.31
N LEU A 771 13.17 -9.48 -8.24
CA LEU A 771 12.55 -10.11 -9.41
C LEU A 771 12.08 -9.09 -10.46
N ASN A 772 11.79 -7.84 -10.09
CA ASN A 772 11.47 -6.78 -11.07
C ASN A 772 12.66 -6.42 -11.97
N TYR A 773 13.87 -6.81 -11.56
CA TYR A 773 15.11 -6.55 -12.29
C TYR A 773 15.62 -7.78 -13.05
N LYS A 774 14.85 -8.88 -13.01
CA LYS A 774 15.11 -10.14 -13.71
C LYS A 774 14.59 -10.04 -15.15
N HIS A 775 15.37 -10.54 -16.10
CA HIS A 775 14.99 -10.68 -17.50
C HIS A 775 14.28 -12.02 -17.76
N TYR A 776 13.64 -12.14 -18.92
CA TYR A 776 12.93 -13.38 -19.29
C TYR A 776 13.87 -14.59 -19.41
N ASP A 777 15.14 -14.36 -19.73
CA ASP A 777 16.19 -15.36 -19.92
C ASP A 777 16.91 -15.76 -18.62
N GLY A 778 16.55 -15.14 -17.48
CA GLY A 778 17.14 -15.42 -16.17
C GLY A 778 18.23 -14.44 -15.73
N ALA A 779 18.65 -13.50 -16.57
CA ALA A 779 19.67 -12.51 -16.21
C ALA A 779 19.12 -11.43 -15.25
N TYR A 780 20.01 -10.76 -14.51
CA TYR A 780 19.66 -9.56 -13.75
C TYR A 780 20.41 -8.35 -14.29
N SER A 781 19.75 -7.18 -14.25
CA SER A 781 20.32 -5.89 -14.64
C SER A 781 19.99 -4.81 -13.62
N THR A 782 20.66 -3.66 -13.65
CA THR A 782 20.45 -2.59 -12.66
C THR A 782 19.02 -2.05 -12.65
N PHE A 783 18.40 -1.92 -13.83
CA PHE A 783 17.08 -1.30 -14.00
C PHE A 783 16.00 -2.26 -14.53
N GLY A 784 16.32 -3.54 -14.73
CA GLY A 784 15.39 -4.52 -15.30
C GLY A 784 15.26 -4.45 -16.83
N THR A 785 15.89 -3.47 -17.47
CA THR A 785 15.95 -3.29 -18.91
C THR A 785 17.40 -3.14 -19.39
N GLY A 786 17.71 -3.57 -20.61
CA GLY A 786 19.04 -3.47 -21.20
C GLY A 786 19.75 -4.82 -21.28
N VAL A 787 21.09 -4.81 -21.28
CA VAL A 787 21.91 -6.04 -21.33
C VAL A 787 22.06 -6.61 -19.92
N GLY A 788 21.83 -7.92 -19.76
CA GLY A 788 22.03 -8.63 -18.50
C GLY A 788 23.47 -8.53 -17.99
N ASN A 789 23.65 -8.35 -16.69
CA ASN A 789 24.95 -8.16 -16.08
C ASN A 789 25.45 -9.45 -15.43
N THR A 790 26.56 -9.97 -15.92
CA THR A 790 27.17 -11.24 -15.47
C THR A 790 27.53 -11.25 -13.98
N TRP A 791 28.20 -10.21 -13.51
CA TRP A 791 28.58 -10.07 -12.10
C TRP A 791 27.35 -9.93 -11.17
N LEU A 792 26.39 -9.06 -11.53
CA LEU A 792 25.18 -8.86 -10.73
C LEU A 792 24.34 -10.14 -10.65
N THR A 793 24.21 -10.84 -11.77
CA THR A 793 23.47 -12.11 -11.86
C THR A 793 24.10 -13.16 -10.95
N ALA A 794 25.44 -13.28 -10.94
CA ALA A 794 26.15 -14.17 -10.03
C ALA A 794 25.98 -13.76 -8.56
N PHE A 795 26.00 -12.46 -8.25
CA PHE A 795 25.78 -11.96 -6.89
C PHE A 795 24.36 -12.22 -6.37
N VAL A 796 23.35 -12.04 -7.24
CA VAL A 796 21.95 -12.37 -6.94
C VAL A 796 21.80 -13.86 -6.68
N LEU A 797 22.34 -14.70 -7.58
CA LEU A 797 22.30 -16.16 -7.43
C LEU A 797 22.91 -16.62 -6.10
N ARG A 798 24.13 -16.16 -5.81
CA ARG A 798 24.86 -16.44 -4.56
C ARG A 798 24.03 -16.09 -3.34
N SER A 799 23.46 -14.88 -3.32
CA SER A 799 22.65 -14.38 -2.20
C SER A 799 21.35 -15.17 -2.04
N PHE A 800 20.64 -15.45 -3.13
CA PHE A 800 19.36 -16.17 -3.10
C PHE A 800 19.51 -17.59 -2.55
N VAL A 801 20.58 -18.29 -2.92
CA VAL A 801 20.83 -19.64 -2.40
C VAL A 801 21.11 -19.61 -0.89
N LYS A 802 21.85 -18.61 -0.38
CA LYS A 802 22.03 -18.45 1.07
C LYS A 802 20.71 -18.09 1.78
N ALA A 803 19.87 -17.27 1.15
CA ALA A 803 18.57 -16.85 1.69
C ALA A 803 17.54 -18.00 1.80
N GLN A 804 17.67 -19.07 1.01
CA GLN A 804 16.78 -20.26 1.08
C GLN A 804 16.71 -20.90 2.48
N SER A 805 17.74 -20.68 3.32
CA SER A 805 17.75 -21.18 4.69
C SER A 805 16.82 -20.42 5.66
N PHE A 806 16.23 -19.30 5.22
CA PHE A 806 15.35 -18.43 6.01
C PHE A 806 14.00 -18.15 5.33
N VAL A 807 13.97 -18.00 4.00
CA VAL A 807 12.78 -17.68 3.21
C VAL A 807 12.60 -18.64 2.04
N TYR A 808 11.36 -18.77 1.54
CA TYR A 808 11.09 -19.50 0.31
C TYR A 808 11.59 -18.71 -0.90
N ILE A 809 12.47 -19.33 -1.69
CA ILE A 809 12.93 -18.83 -2.98
C ILE A 809 12.56 -19.85 -4.04
N ASP A 810 11.96 -19.40 -5.14
CA ASP A 810 11.51 -20.29 -6.22
C ASP A 810 12.71 -21.01 -6.88
N PRO A 811 12.77 -22.35 -6.84
CA PRO A 811 13.85 -23.12 -7.46
C PRO A 811 14.00 -22.86 -8.96
N GLU A 812 12.91 -22.53 -9.67
CA GLU A 812 12.95 -22.28 -11.11
C GLU A 812 13.71 -20.99 -11.42
N ASN A 813 13.57 -19.96 -10.59
CA ASN A 813 14.34 -18.71 -10.74
C ASN A 813 15.85 -18.96 -10.56
N ILE A 814 16.23 -19.79 -9.59
CA ILE A 814 17.63 -20.17 -9.35
C ILE A 814 18.17 -20.96 -10.56
N ARG A 815 17.39 -21.92 -11.07
CA ARG A 815 17.75 -22.75 -12.23
C ARG A 815 17.98 -21.89 -13.48
N GLN A 816 17.04 -21.02 -13.84
CA GLN A 816 17.16 -20.13 -15.00
C GLN A 816 18.37 -19.21 -14.90
N THR A 817 18.60 -18.64 -13.71
CA THR A 817 19.75 -17.74 -13.45
C THR A 817 21.07 -18.49 -13.61
N LYS A 818 21.14 -19.73 -13.12
CA LYS A 818 22.30 -20.61 -13.26
C LYS A 818 22.56 -20.96 -14.72
N ASP A 819 21.55 -21.45 -15.44
CA ASP A 819 21.67 -21.84 -16.86
C ASP A 819 22.15 -20.66 -17.72
N TRP A 820 21.66 -19.45 -17.43
CA TRP A 820 22.11 -18.24 -18.10
C TRP A 820 23.60 -17.95 -17.85
N LEU A 821 24.08 -18.05 -16.60
CA LEU A 821 25.51 -17.88 -16.30
C LEU A 821 26.37 -18.95 -16.98
N GLU A 822 25.92 -20.20 -17.03
CA GLU A 822 26.63 -21.27 -17.74
C GLU A 822 26.72 -21.01 -19.26
N SER A 823 25.69 -20.39 -19.84
CA SER A 823 25.71 -19.97 -21.25
C SER A 823 26.73 -18.86 -21.57
N LYS A 824 27.23 -18.19 -20.54
CA LYS A 824 28.24 -17.12 -20.62
C LYS A 824 29.67 -17.62 -20.41
N GLN A 825 29.87 -18.94 -20.32
CA GLN A 825 31.19 -19.54 -20.25
C GLN A 825 31.81 -19.69 -21.64
N GLN A 826 33.04 -19.20 -21.81
CA GLN A 826 33.82 -19.28 -23.05
C GLN A 826 34.46 -20.67 -23.24
N GLU A 827 35.03 -20.93 -24.43
CA GLU A 827 35.69 -22.20 -24.76
C GLU A 827 36.91 -22.49 -23.87
N ASN A 828 37.63 -21.46 -23.44
CA ASN A 828 38.75 -21.57 -22.49
C ASN A 828 38.30 -21.88 -21.05
N GLY A 829 36.98 -21.91 -20.78
CA GLY A 829 36.42 -22.17 -19.45
C GLY A 829 36.22 -20.94 -18.57
N CYS A 830 36.73 -19.77 -18.95
CA CYS A 830 36.48 -18.50 -18.26
C CYS A 830 35.09 -17.93 -18.60
N PHE A 831 34.56 -17.03 -17.79
CA PHE A 831 33.27 -16.37 -18.02
C PHE A 831 33.46 -15.01 -18.69
N GLU A 832 32.66 -14.71 -19.72
CA GLU A 832 32.68 -13.40 -20.38
C GLU A 832 32.15 -12.29 -19.47
N GLN A 833 32.74 -11.10 -19.54
CA GLN A 833 32.20 -9.93 -18.86
C GLN A 833 31.13 -9.26 -19.72
N SER A 834 29.87 -9.37 -19.29
CA SER A 834 28.73 -8.70 -19.97
C SER A 834 27.94 -7.79 -19.03
N GLY A 835 27.38 -6.72 -19.62
CA GLY A 835 26.57 -5.69 -18.96
C GLY A 835 27.38 -4.61 -18.25
N ASN A 836 26.76 -3.44 -18.07
CA ASN A 836 27.31 -2.34 -17.28
C ASN A 836 26.72 -2.37 -15.87
N LEU A 837 27.54 -2.11 -14.86
CA LEU A 837 27.09 -1.78 -13.51
C LEU A 837 27.32 -0.29 -13.30
N PHE A 838 26.37 0.35 -12.62
CA PHE A 838 26.53 1.74 -12.21
C PHE A 838 27.35 1.79 -10.90
N ASN A 839 27.25 0.77 -10.05
CA ASN A 839 28.13 0.58 -8.89
C ASN A 839 29.35 -0.30 -9.20
N ASN A 840 30.45 0.29 -9.65
CA ASN A 840 31.67 -0.51 -9.83
C ASN A 840 32.27 -1.00 -8.50
N ARG A 841 31.98 -0.37 -7.35
CA ARG A 841 32.45 -0.88 -6.04
C ARG A 841 31.67 -2.08 -5.52
N MET A 842 30.47 -2.34 -6.03
CA MET A 842 29.79 -3.61 -5.76
C MET A 842 30.59 -4.78 -6.34
N LYS A 843 31.29 -4.58 -7.46
CA LYS A 843 32.22 -5.59 -7.99
C LYS A 843 33.45 -5.78 -7.13
N GLY A 844 33.76 -4.83 -6.25
CA GLY A 844 34.98 -4.87 -5.45
C GLY A 844 36.22 -4.76 -6.33
N GLY A 845 37.18 -5.65 -6.12
CA GLY A 845 38.36 -5.80 -6.97
C GLY A 845 38.12 -6.57 -8.29
N VAL A 846 36.89 -6.99 -8.60
CA VAL A 846 36.58 -7.71 -9.85
C VAL A 846 36.57 -6.75 -11.04
N SER A 847 37.66 -6.75 -11.80
CA SER A 847 37.88 -5.84 -12.94
C SER A 847 38.12 -6.51 -14.29
N ASP A 848 38.41 -7.81 -14.30
CA ASP A 848 38.81 -8.56 -15.48
C ASP A 848 38.11 -9.93 -15.54
N GLU A 849 38.30 -10.66 -16.64
CA GLU A 849 37.66 -11.96 -16.85
C GLU A 849 38.10 -13.03 -15.84
N VAL A 850 39.34 -12.96 -15.34
CA VAL A 850 39.89 -13.94 -14.38
C VAL A 850 39.22 -13.76 -13.01
N THR A 851 39.19 -12.52 -12.52
CA THR A 851 38.54 -12.16 -11.26
C THR A 851 37.03 -12.38 -11.30
N LEU A 852 36.38 -12.09 -12.44
CA LEU A 852 34.96 -12.40 -12.65
C LEU A 852 34.70 -13.90 -12.62
N SER A 853 35.54 -14.67 -13.31
CA SER A 853 35.45 -16.12 -13.32
C SER A 853 35.60 -16.68 -11.92
N ALA A 854 36.63 -16.27 -11.17
CA ALA A 854 36.85 -16.69 -9.79
C ALA A 854 35.66 -16.37 -8.88
N TYR A 855 35.03 -15.21 -9.06
CA TYR A 855 33.84 -14.83 -8.31
C TYR A 855 32.64 -15.74 -8.63
N ILE A 856 32.40 -16.05 -9.90
CA ILE A 856 31.32 -16.96 -10.35
C ILE A 856 31.58 -18.38 -9.85
N THR A 857 32.83 -18.87 -9.93
CA THR A 857 33.22 -20.18 -9.40
C THR A 857 32.99 -20.27 -7.89
N ALA A 858 33.38 -19.23 -7.14
CA ALA A 858 33.12 -19.14 -5.70
C ALA A 858 31.62 -19.22 -5.39
N ALA A 859 30.80 -18.49 -6.16
CA ALA A 859 29.35 -18.53 -6.02
C ALA A 859 28.79 -19.95 -6.26
N PHE A 860 29.23 -20.65 -7.30
CA PHE A 860 28.80 -22.03 -7.57
C PHE A 860 29.25 -23.02 -6.48
N LEU A 861 30.47 -22.89 -5.97
CA LEU A 861 30.98 -23.73 -4.89
C LEU A 861 30.24 -23.47 -3.57
N GLU A 862 29.91 -22.22 -3.26
CA GLU A 862 29.09 -21.85 -2.10
C GLU A 862 27.66 -22.39 -2.13
N MET A 863 27.16 -22.75 -3.32
CA MET A 863 25.88 -23.43 -3.55
C MET A 863 25.99 -24.95 -3.40
N ASN A 864 27.15 -25.48 -2.98
CA ASN A 864 27.48 -26.90 -2.92
C ASN A 864 27.40 -27.62 -4.28
N MET A 865 27.72 -26.92 -5.39
CA MET A 865 27.91 -27.60 -6.68
C MET A 865 29.16 -28.46 -6.64
N SER A 866 29.08 -29.68 -7.18
CA SER A 866 30.23 -30.58 -7.26
C SER A 866 31.36 -29.98 -8.09
N VAL A 867 32.59 -30.17 -7.64
CA VAL A 867 33.81 -29.81 -8.38
C VAL A 867 33.88 -30.52 -9.74
N THR A 868 33.23 -31.69 -9.87
CA THR A 868 33.14 -32.45 -11.13
C THR A 868 32.09 -31.92 -12.11
N HIS A 869 31.28 -30.93 -11.73
CA HIS A 869 30.30 -30.32 -12.61
C HIS A 869 31.01 -29.63 -13.78
N GLY A 870 30.52 -29.84 -15.02
CA GLY A 870 31.22 -29.39 -16.24
C GLY A 870 31.59 -27.90 -16.24
N ALA A 871 30.68 -27.03 -15.81
CA ALA A 871 30.94 -25.59 -15.70
C ALA A 871 32.03 -25.24 -14.64
N VAL A 872 31.97 -25.85 -13.45
CA VAL A 872 32.92 -25.59 -12.36
C VAL A 872 34.31 -26.13 -12.71
N ASN A 873 34.39 -27.36 -13.23
CA ASN A 873 35.66 -27.98 -13.61
C ASN A 873 36.41 -27.20 -14.70
N ARG A 874 35.71 -26.79 -15.77
CA ARG A 874 36.29 -25.94 -16.82
C ARG A 874 36.72 -24.58 -16.29
N SER A 875 35.95 -23.99 -15.37
CA SER A 875 36.29 -22.72 -14.76
C SER A 875 37.54 -22.82 -13.87
N LEU A 876 37.64 -23.86 -13.04
CA LEU A 876 38.85 -24.14 -12.24
C LEU A 876 40.08 -24.37 -13.13
N SER A 877 39.91 -25.02 -14.29
CA SER A 877 40.99 -25.19 -15.26
C SER A 877 41.49 -23.85 -15.80
N CYS A 878 40.59 -22.94 -16.18
CA CYS A 878 40.92 -21.56 -16.57
C CYS A 878 41.66 -20.79 -15.45
N LEU A 879 41.17 -20.89 -14.21
CA LEU A 879 41.77 -20.18 -13.08
C LEU A 879 43.16 -20.72 -12.72
N ASN A 880 43.40 -22.01 -12.93
CA ASN A 880 44.70 -22.64 -12.66
C ASN A 880 45.82 -22.08 -13.57
N GLU A 881 45.51 -21.74 -14.83
CA GLU A 881 46.47 -21.12 -15.75
C GLU A 881 46.93 -19.72 -15.27
N SER A 882 46.05 -19.02 -14.55
CA SER A 882 46.28 -17.67 -14.04
C SER A 882 47.13 -17.64 -12.76
N ILE A 883 47.39 -18.78 -12.12
CA ILE A 883 48.24 -18.88 -10.91
C ILE A 883 49.70 -18.52 -11.22
N SER A 884 50.07 -18.53 -12.49
CA SER A 884 51.39 -18.13 -12.98
C SER A 884 51.70 -16.64 -12.77
N ASP A 885 50.68 -15.76 -12.73
CA ASP A 885 50.82 -14.30 -12.63
C ASP A 885 50.21 -13.78 -11.32
N LEU A 886 51.01 -13.79 -10.24
CA LEU A 886 50.57 -13.40 -8.89
C LEU A 886 50.87 -11.93 -8.55
N ASN A 887 51.02 -11.06 -9.54
CA ASN A 887 51.28 -9.63 -9.31
C ASN A 887 50.09 -8.89 -8.68
N ASN A 888 48.88 -9.42 -8.82
CA ASN A 888 47.65 -8.83 -8.31
C ASN A 888 47.24 -9.49 -6.97
N THR A 889 47.47 -8.78 -5.86
CA THR A 889 47.15 -9.28 -4.51
C THR A 889 45.67 -9.61 -4.32
N TYR A 890 44.76 -8.85 -4.93
CA TYR A 890 43.33 -9.15 -4.90
C TYR A 890 43.01 -10.49 -5.56
N THR A 891 43.51 -10.71 -6.77
CA THR A 891 43.31 -11.96 -7.51
C THR A 891 43.84 -13.15 -6.72
N THR A 892 45.04 -13.03 -6.13
CA THR A 892 45.61 -14.08 -5.28
C THR A 892 44.74 -14.41 -4.06
N ALA A 893 44.20 -13.40 -3.37
CA ALA A 893 43.31 -13.60 -2.21
C ALA A 893 41.98 -14.27 -2.61
N LEU A 894 41.37 -13.84 -3.71
CA LEU A 894 40.14 -14.44 -4.21
C LEU A 894 40.37 -15.89 -4.65
N LEU A 895 41.44 -16.17 -5.41
CA LEU A 895 41.80 -17.54 -5.80
C LEU A 895 42.06 -18.44 -4.59
N ALA A 896 42.76 -17.94 -3.57
CA ALA A 896 42.99 -18.70 -2.34
C ALA A 896 41.66 -19.13 -1.70
N TYR A 897 40.65 -18.26 -1.74
CA TYR A 897 39.30 -18.60 -1.29
C TYR A 897 38.60 -19.63 -2.20
N VAL A 898 38.65 -19.46 -3.53
CA VAL A 898 38.06 -20.41 -4.49
C VAL A 898 38.63 -21.82 -4.30
N PHE A 899 39.97 -21.95 -4.26
CA PHE A 899 40.62 -23.26 -4.09
C PHE A 899 40.39 -23.86 -2.69
N THR A 900 40.21 -23.01 -1.67
CA THR A 900 39.73 -23.47 -0.35
C THR A 900 38.35 -24.12 -0.46
N LEU A 901 37.41 -23.49 -1.16
CA LEU A 901 36.06 -24.03 -1.37
C LEU A 901 36.05 -25.27 -2.27
N ALA A 902 36.95 -25.35 -3.24
CA ALA A 902 37.08 -26.50 -4.14
C ALA A 902 37.74 -27.72 -3.47
N GLY A 903 38.34 -27.55 -2.29
CA GLY A 903 39.03 -28.61 -1.55
C GLY A 903 40.47 -28.87 -2.02
N ASP A 904 41.03 -28.03 -2.88
CA ASP A 904 42.43 -28.11 -3.33
C ASP A 904 43.35 -27.41 -2.32
N MET A 905 43.81 -28.19 -1.35
CA MET A 905 44.62 -27.68 -0.23
C MET A 905 46.07 -27.35 -0.62
N GLU A 906 46.60 -27.94 -1.70
CA GLU A 906 47.97 -27.70 -2.16
C GLU A 906 48.08 -26.32 -2.81
N THR A 907 47.20 -26.04 -3.77
CA THR A 907 47.12 -24.74 -4.45
C THR A 907 46.78 -23.63 -3.46
N ARG A 908 45.83 -23.89 -2.55
CA ARG A 908 45.49 -22.96 -1.46
C ARG A 908 46.72 -22.61 -0.60
N ALA A 909 47.50 -23.60 -0.18
CA ALA A 909 48.66 -23.36 0.67
C ALA A 909 49.70 -22.48 -0.04
N HIS A 910 49.95 -22.75 -1.32
CA HIS A 910 50.85 -21.94 -2.14
C HIS A 910 50.41 -20.47 -2.24
N LEU A 911 49.12 -20.23 -2.53
CA LEU A 911 48.58 -18.88 -2.65
C LEU A 911 48.62 -18.11 -1.33
N LEU A 912 48.32 -18.77 -0.21
CA LEU A 912 48.38 -18.16 1.13
C LEU A 912 49.83 -17.82 1.53
N GLU A 913 50.81 -18.65 1.19
CA GLU A 913 52.23 -18.35 1.43
C GLU A 913 52.69 -17.09 0.67
N GLN A 914 52.19 -16.89 -0.55
CA GLN A 914 52.50 -15.68 -1.33
C GLN A 914 51.84 -14.43 -0.73
N LEU A 915 50.60 -14.56 -0.24
CA LEU A 915 49.91 -13.47 0.46
C LEU A 915 50.63 -13.09 1.76
N ASP A 916 51.17 -14.06 2.50
CA ASP A 916 51.95 -13.80 3.72
C ASP A 916 53.21 -12.97 3.46
N LYS A 917 53.82 -13.06 2.26
CA LYS A 917 55.01 -12.27 1.88
C LYS A 917 54.72 -10.78 1.68
N VAL A 918 53.48 -10.43 1.30
CA VAL A 918 53.05 -9.05 1.02
C VAL A 918 52.14 -8.49 2.11
N ALA A 919 51.95 -9.21 3.23
CA ALA A 919 51.08 -8.79 4.32
C ALA A 919 51.65 -7.58 5.08
N LEU A 920 50.79 -6.60 5.39
CA LEU A 920 51.14 -5.41 6.15
C LEU A 920 50.94 -5.66 7.65
N ASN A 921 52.05 -5.72 8.39
CA ASN A 921 52.07 -5.91 9.83
C ASN A 921 52.45 -4.62 10.57
N GLN A 922 51.47 -3.97 11.20
CA GLN A 922 51.67 -2.74 11.98
C GLN A 922 50.98 -2.89 13.33
N GLY A 923 51.70 -2.68 14.44
CA GLY A 923 51.09 -2.65 15.79
C GLY A 923 50.34 -3.92 16.22
N GLY A 924 50.69 -5.09 15.67
CA GLY A 924 49.98 -6.36 15.95
C GLY A 924 48.77 -6.62 15.04
N PHE A 925 48.39 -5.66 14.20
CA PHE A 925 47.37 -5.80 13.16
C PHE A 925 47.96 -6.47 11.90
N LEU A 926 47.12 -7.17 11.14
CA LEU A 926 47.49 -7.81 9.88
C LEU A 926 46.44 -7.49 8.81
N HIS A 927 46.86 -7.00 7.65
CA HIS A 927 45.97 -6.66 6.54
C HIS A 927 46.73 -6.63 5.20
N TRP A 928 45.99 -6.52 4.10
CA TRP A 928 46.52 -6.49 2.74
C TRP A 928 46.02 -5.29 1.94
N SER A 929 46.84 -4.79 1.02
CA SER A 929 46.49 -3.76 0.03
C SER A 929 46.99 -4.16 -1.36
N GLN A 930 46.45 -3.55 -2.42
CA GLN A 930 46.82 -3.87 -3.80
C GLN A 930 48.22 -3.35 -4.18
N THR A 931 48.58 -2.15 -3.73
CA THR A 931 49.95 -1.61 -3.82
C THR A 931 50.29 -0.89 -2.51
N ALA A 932 51.59 -0.68 -2.26
CA ALA A 932 52.06 0.04 -1.07
C ALA A 932 51.69 1.53 -1.09
N THR A 933 51.36 2.10 -2.25
CA THR A 933 51.06 3.53 -2.47
C THR A 933 49.60 3.84 -2.75
N GLU A 934 48.80 2.90 -3.30
CA GLU A 934 47.35 3.07 -3.49
C GLU A 934 46.56 2.35 -2.40
N THR A 935 46.28 3.07 -1.32
CA THR A 935 45.51 2.58 -0.17
C THR A 935 44.02 2.88 -0.35
N SER A 936 43.35 2.22 -1.32
CA SER A 936 41.88 2.17 -1.28
C SER A 936 41.48 1.34 -0.05
N ALA A 937 41.01 2.01 1.01
CA ALA A 937 40.63 1.37 2.27
C ALA A 937 39.59 0.26 2.06
N SER A 938 38.65 0.48 1.14
CA SER A 938 37.60 -0.50 0.80
C SER A 938 38.14 -1.77 0.15
N LEU A 939 39.06 -1.65 -0.82
CA LEU A 939 39.70 -2.80 -1.44
C LEU A 939 40.57 -3.57 -0.44
N SER A 940 41.24 -2.86 0.47
CA SER A 940 42.06 -3.46 1.52
C SER A 940 41.21 -4.29 2.51
N VAL A 941 40.00 -3.81 2.84
CA VAL A 941 39.01 -4.55 3.65
C VAL A 941 38.55 -5.81 2.92
N GLU A 942 38.25 -5.72 1.62
CA GLU A 942 37.79 -6.86 0.83
C GLU A 942 38.87 -7.94 0.69
N ILE A 943 40.11 -7.58 0.31
CA ILE A 943 41.24 -8.52 0.21
C ILE A 943 41.45 -9.23 1.55
N SER A 944 41.55 -8.46 2.63
CA SER A 944 41.77 -9.01 3.97
C SER A 944 40.64 -9.94 4.42
N SER A 945 39.40 -9.66 3.99
CA SER A 945 38.24 -10.50 4.28
C SER A 945 38.27 -11.82 3.49
N TYR A 946 38.71 -11.82 2.23
CA TYR A 946 38.90 -13.06 1.47
C TYR A 946 40.01 -13.93 2.05
N VAL A 947 41.13 -13.35 2.50
CA VAL A 947 42.19 -14.10 3.20
C VAL A 947 41.64 -14.72 4.49
N LEU A 948 40.87 -13.96 5.26
CA LEU A 948 40.22 -14.45 6.47
C LEU A 948 39.27 -15.63 6.16
N LEU A 949 38.44 -15.51 5.12
CA LEU A 949 37.55 -16.60 4.66
C LEU A 949 38.33 -17.84 4.20
N ALA A 950 39.40 -17.67 3.41
CA ALA A 950 40.25 -18.76 2.94
C ALA A 950 40.96 -19.51 4.08
N LYS A 951 41.33 -18.82 5.15
CA LYS A 951 41.90 -19.44 6.36
C LYS A 951 40.84 -20.19 7.18
N LEU A 952 39.67 -19.58 7.40
CA LEU A 952 38.64 -20.13 8.30
C LEU A 952 37.74 -21.20 7.66
N SER A 953 37.61 -21.28 6.33
CA SER A 953 36.66 -22.20 5.68
C SER A 953 37.15 -23.67 5.61
N ALA A 954 38.37 -23.98 6.07
CA ALA A 954 38.97 -25.32 6.00
C ALA A 954 39.30 -25.91 7.39
N SER A 955 38.35 -25.84 8.33
CA SER A 955 38.47 -26.37 9.71
C SER A 955 39.71 -25.84 10.46
N PRO A 956 39.64 -24.61 11.01
CA PRO A 956 40.80 -23.90 11.50
C PRO A 956 41.38 -24.48 12.80
N THR A 957 42.70 -24.43 12.92
CA THR A 957 43.44 -24.75 14.16
C THR A 957 43.44 -23.57 15.13
N ALA A 958 43.89 -23.78 16.38
CA ALA A 958 44.05 -22.69 17.34
C ALA A 958 45.05 -21.61 16.87
N GLU A 959 46.07 -22.00 16.10
CA GLU A 959 47.03 -21.08 15.48
C GLU A 959 46.38 -20.25 14.38
N ASP A 960 45.52 -20.87 13.55
CA ASP A 960 44.74 -20.16 12.53
C ASP A 960 43.78 -19.14 13.17
N LEU A 961 43.19 -19.46 14.31
CA LEU A 961 42.33 -18.52 15.05
C LEU A 961 43.13 -17.34 15.63
N ALA A 962 44.36 -17.58 16.12
CA ALA A 962 45.24 -16.51 16.59
C ALA A 962 45.70 -15.60 15.44
N TYR A 963 45.98 -16.17 14.27
CA TYR A 963 46.29 -15.44 13.04
C TYR A 963 45.07 -14.61 12.58
N ALA A 964 43.89 -15.23 12.53
CA ALA A 964 42.62 -14.60 12.16
C ALA A 964 42.27 -13.42 13.09
N ASN A 965 42.51 -13.54 14.39
CA ASN A 965 42.25 -12.47 15.36
C ASN A 965 43.01 -11.17 15.01
N ARG A 966 44.22 -11.26 14.46
CA ARG A 966 44.99 -10.06 14.05
C ARG A 966 44.37 -9.33 12.87
N ILE A 967 43.73 -10.07 11.97
CA ILE A 967 42.96 -9.53 10.84
C ILE A 967 41.66 -8.91 11.33
N VAL A 968 40.93 -9.61 12.21
CA VAL A 968 39.65 -9.16 12.77
C VAL A 968 39.79 -7.88 13.59
N ARG A 969 40.84 -7.76 14.39
CA ARG A 969 41.14 -6.51 15.13
C ARG A 969 41.35 -5.32 14.19
N TRP A 970 41.94 -5.54 13.02
CA TRP A 970 42.09 -4.48 12.01
C TRP A 970 40.75 -4.16 11.33
N LEU A 971 39.99 -5.18 10.91
CA LEU A 971 38.69 -5.01 10.26
C LEU A 971 37.69 -4.27 11.16
N THR A 972 37.63 -4.61 12.45
CA THR A 972 36.78 -3.88 13.42
C THR A 972 37.19 -2.42 13.59
N GLY A 973 38.48 -2.11 13.41
CA GLY A 973 39.00 -0.74 13.30
C GLY A 973 38.41 0.04 12.12
N GLN A 974 38.11 -0.62 11.01
CA GLN A 974 37.62 -0.01 9.76
C GLN A 974 36.09 0.17 9.70
N GLN A 975 35.34 -0.28 10.71
CA GLN A 975 33.88 -0.15 10.73
C GLN A 975 33.44 1.32 10.91
N ASN A 976 32.37 1.72 10.23
CA ASN A 976 31.73 3.01 10.45
C ASN A 976 30.81 2.99 11.70
N GLN A 977 30.19 4.14 12.03
CA GLN A 977 29.28 4.27 13.19
C GLN A 977 28.08 3.30 13.19
N TYR A 978 27.74 2.72 12.03
CA TYR A 978 26.62 1.80 11.86
C TYR A 978 27.05 0.32 11.80
N GLY A 979 28.35 0.03 11.97
CA GLY A 979 28.89 -1.34 11.89
C GLY A 979 29.12 -1.88 10.47
N GLY A 980 28.87 -1.08 9.43
CA GLY A 980 29.24 -1.38 8.03
C GLY A 980 30.61 -0.83 7.65
N PHE A 981 30.99 -0.96 6.38
CA PHE A 981 32.28 -0.50 5.84
C PHE A 981 32.08 0.59 4.76
N SER A 982 33.10 0.86 3.96
CA SER A 982 33.13 2.00 3.04
C SER A 982 32.35 1.76 1.74
N SER A 983 32.12 0.50 1.35
CA SER A 983 31.37 0.13 0.14
C SER A 983 30.37 -1.01 0.40
N THR A 984 29.65 -1.43 -0.64
CA THR A 984 28.73 -2.58 -0.52
C THR A 984 29.49 -3.89 -0.43
N GLN A 985 30.48 -4.10 -1.30
CA GLN A 985 31.16 -5.39 -1.42
C GLN A 985 32.07 -5.66 -0.24
N ASP A 986 32.81 -4.64 0.22
CA ASP A 986 33.64 -4.76 1.41
C ASP A 986 32.78 -5.10 2.64
N THR A 987 31.61 -4.48 2.77
CA THR A 987 30.66 -4.74 3.85
C THR A 987 30.13 -6.17 3.78
N VAL A 988 29.72 -6.65 2.60
CA VAL A 988 29.17 -7.99 2.45
C VAL A 988 30.20 -9.07 2.78
N VAL A 989 31.39 -8.98 2.19
CA VAL A 989 32.46 -9.98 2.39
C VAL A 989 33.03 -9.88 3.81
N ALA A 990 33.22 -8.68 4.35
CA ALA A 990 33.67 -8.50 5.73
C ALA A 990 32.65 -8.99 6.75
N LEU A 991 31.35 -8.72 6.57
CA LEU A 991 30.32 -9.26 7.45
C LEU A 991 30.24 -10.78 7.36
N GLN A 992 30.38 -11.38 6.17
CA GLN A 992 30.48 -12.83 6.01
C GLN A 992 31.68 -13.40 6.77
N ALA A 993 32.86 -12.77 6.64
CA ALA A 993 34.10 -13.21 7.29
C ALA A 993 34.05 -13.04 8.82
N LEU A 994 33.57 -11.89 9.30
CA LEU A 994 33.38 -11.60 10.72
C LEU A 994 32.31 -12.50 11.34
N ALA A 995 31.23 -12.80 10.62
CA ALA A 995 30.22 -13.76 11.07
C ALA A 995 30.83 -15.16 11.22
N LEU A 996 31.59 -15.63 10.22
CA LEU A 996 32.27 -16.94 10.28
C LEU A 996 33.26 -17.00 11.44
N TYR A 997 34.14 -16.00 11.57
CA TYR A 997 35.08 -15.92 12.69
C TYR A 997 34.37 -15.94 14.03
N SER A 998 33.35 -15.09 14.19
CA SER A 998 32.58 -14.99 15.42
C SER A 998 31.94 -16.31 15.78
N THR A 999 31.39 -17.06 14.81
CA THR A 999 30.82 -18.39 15.10
C THR A 999 31.84 -19.42 15.57
N LEU A 1000 33.12 -19.26 15.22
CA LEU A 1000 34.20 -20.16 15.61
C LEU A 1000 34.80 -19.80 16.98
N VAL A 1001 34.80 -18.51 17.36
CA VAL A 1001 35.35 -18.04 18.65
C VAL A 1001 34.28 -17.75 19.70
N PHE A 1002 33.00 -17.86 19.35
CA PHE A 1002 31.90 -17.55 20.24
C PHE A 1002 31.87 -18.48 21.46
N SER A 1003 31.87 -17.88 22.66
CA SER A 1003 31.55 -18.55 23.92
C SER A 1003 30.20 -18.05 24.44
N LEU A 1004 29.40 -18.99 24.96
CA LEU A 1004 28.12 -18.70 25.61
C LEU A 1004 28.33 -18.06 27.00
N GLU A 1005 29.41 -18.46 27.67
CA GLU A 1005 29.79 -18.01 29.00
C GLU A 1005 30.84 -16.89 28.93
N GLY A 1006 30.66 -15.86 29.77
CA GLY A 1006 31.62 -14.78 29.94
C GLY A 1006 30.99 -13.46 30.40
N SER A 1007 31.69 -12.73 31.27
CA SER A 1007 31.28 -11.38 31.69
C SER A 1007 32.52 -10.50 31.81
N SER A 1008 32.39 -9.26 31.38
CA SER A 1008 33.44 -8.25 31.48
C SER A 1008 32.86 -6.89 31.86
N THR A 1009 33.61 -6.17 32.70
CA THR A 1009 33.35 -4.78 33.03
C THR A 1009 34.32 -3.91 32.25
N VAL A 1010 33.75 -2.94 31.54
CA VAL A 1010 34.44 -1.98 30.70
C VAL A 1010 34.49 -0.64 31.42
N THR A 1011 35.69 -0.13 31.60
CA THR A 1011 35.95 1.10 32.36
C THR A 1011 36.55 2.14 31.44
N VAL A 1012 35.95 3.34 31.40
CA VAL A 1012 36.47 4.49 30.65
C VAL A 1012 36.78 5.61 31.61
N GLN A 1013 38.04 5.99 31.69
CA GLN A 1013 38.52 7.08 32.54
C GLN A 1013 38.80 8.32 31.71
N SER A 1014 38.35 9.48 32.21
CA SER A 1014 38.57 10.81 31.64
C SER A 1014 38.80 11.82 32.76
N SER A 1015 39.24 13.03 32.41
CA SER A 1015 39.39 14.14 33.38
C SER A 1015 38.09 14.52 34.11
N SER A 1016 36.93 14.31 33.47
CA SER A 1016 35.60 14.62 34.04
C SER A 1016 34.96 13.49 34.85
N GLY A 1017 35.61 12.33 34.92
CA GLY A 1017 35.14 11.20 35.72
C GLY A 1017 35.34 9.83 35.06
N GLN A 1018 34.84 8.81 35.74
CA GLN A 1018 34.90 7.40 35.32
C GLN A 1018 33.51 6.91 34.90
N LEU A 1019 33.44 6.24 33.75
CA LEU A 1019 32.25 5.54 33.26
C LEU A 1019 32.52 4.03 33.32
N THR A 1020 31.51 3.26 33.73
CA THR A 1020 31.58 1.79 33.81
C THR A 1020 30.39 1.17 33.10
N PHE A 1021 30.67 0.14 32.30
CA PHE A 1021 29.67 -0.62 31.56
C PHE A 1021 29.87 -2.10 31.84
N ASP A 1022 28.79 -2.82 32.12
CA ASP A 1022 28.84 -4.26 32.30
C ASP A 1022 28.37 -4.96 31.03
N VAL A 1023 29.16 -5.94 30.60
CA VAL A 1023 28.90 -6.80 29.46
C VAL A 1023 28.79 -8.24 29.98
N ASN A 1024 27.62 -8.84 29.81
CA ASN A 1024 27.27 -10.19 30.24
C ASN A 1024 26.46 -10.90 29.14
N GLN A 1025 25.96 -12.10 29.43
CA GLN A 1025 25.22 -12.90 28.47
C GLN A 1025 23.89 -12.25 28.03
N ASP A 1026 23.18 -11.59 28.96
CA ASP A 1026 21.85 -11.02 28.70
C ASP A 1026 21.93 -9.73 27.89
N ASN A 1027 23.03 -8.97 28.04
CA ASN A 1027 23.20 -7.67 27.39
C ASN A 1027 24.30 -7.66 26.32
N LYS A 1028 24.79 -8.83 25.88
CA LYS A 1028 25.86 -8.98 24.89
C LYS A 1028 25.57 -8.26 23.57
N LEU A 1029 24.30 -8.31 23.13
CA LEU A 1029 23.79 -7.63 21.94
C LEU A 1029 23.25 -6.22 22.21
N LEU A 1030 23.14 -5.81 23.47
CA LEU A 1030 22.60 -4.51 23.85
C LEU A 1030 23.64 -3.42 23.56
N TYR A 1031 23.27 -2.48 22.71
CA TYR A 1031 24.08 -1.31 22.48
C TYR A 1031 23.94 -0.30 23.61
N GLN A 1032 25.05 -0.03 24.30
CA GLN A 1032 25.09 0.94 25.39
C GLN A 1032 25.77 2.20 24.87
N GLU A 1033 25.06 3.34 24.80
CA GLU A 1033 25.59 4.64 24.38
C GLU A 1033 25.53 5.67 25.49
N VAL A 1034 26.57 6.47 25.63
CA VAL A 1034 26.59 7.64 26.53
C VAL A 1034 27.22 8.82 25.81
N VAL A 1035 26.58 9.99 25.91
CA VAL A 1035 27.15 11.26 25.44
C VAL A 1035 28.25 11.70 26.42
N LEU A 1036 29.44 11.98 25.90
CA LEU A 1036 30.58 12.41 26.69
C LEU A 1036 30.43 13.88 27.10
N LYS A 1037 30.78 14.20 28.36
CA LYS A 1037 30.69 15.56 28.91
C LYS A 1037 31.75 16.48 28.32
N ASP A 1038 32.99 16.00 28.27
CA ASP A 1038 34.07 16.66 27.56
C ASP A 1038 34.13 16.10 26.14
N VAL A 1039 34.34 16.98 25.16
CA VAL A 1039 34.46 16.60 23.74
C VAL A 1039 35.94 16.45 23.33
N THR A 1040 36.85 17.05 24.10
CA THR A 1040 38.31 16.99 23.90
C THR A 1040 38.99 16.52 25.18
N GLY A 1041 40.17 15.91 25.04
CA GLY A 1041 40.94 15.41 26.18
C GLY A 1041 41.36 13.95 26.03
N LYS A 1042 42.02 13.43 27.08
CA LYS A 1042 42.56 12.07 27.12
C LYS A 1042 41.55 11.10 27.74
N TYR A 1043 41.35 9.98 27.06
CA TYR A 1043 40.51 8.88 27.50
C TYR A 1043 41.33 7.61 27.61
N SER A 1044 41.19 6.90 28.73
CA SER A 1044 41.78 5.58 28.96
C SER A 1044 40.68 4.53 29.02
N LEU A 1045 40.82 3.46 28.24
CA LEU A 1045 39.84 2.39 28.04
C LEU A 1045 40.41 1.09 28.59
N GLU A 1046 39.73 0.45 29.55
CA GLU A 1046 40.16 -0.80 30.18
C GLU A 1046 39.03 -1.83 30.20
N VAL A 1047 39.33 -3.11 29.92
CA VAL A 1047 38.36 -4.22 30.01
C VAL A 1047 38.87 -5.30 30.96
N LYS A 1048 38.08 -5.63 31.98
CA LYS A 1048 38.36 -6.68 32.98
C LYS A 1048 37.28 -7.76 32.92
N GLY A 1049 37.66 -9.03 32.95
CA GLY A 1049 36.71 -10.15 32.95
C GLY A 1049 37.13 -11.33 32.08
N THR A 1050 36.17 -11.96 31.41
CA THR A 1050 36.40 -13.13 30.52
C THR A 1050 35.88 -12.94 29.10
N ALA A 1051 34.98 -11.98 28.86
CA ALA A 1051 34.42 -11.67 27.54
C ALA A 1051 35.14 -10.50 26.83
N CYS A 1052 35.20 -10.51 25.50
CA CYS A 1052 35.65 -9.35 24.74
C CYS A 1052 34.57 -8.27 24.67
N ALA A 1053 34.96 -7.00 24.54
CA ALA A 1053 34.07 -5.87 24.31
C ALA A 1053 34.51 -5.05 23.10
N SER A 1054 33.56 -4.67 22.26
CA SER A 1054 33.74 -3.69 21.19
C SER A 1054 33.37 -2.30 21.69
N MET A 1055 34.26 -1.34 21.49
CA MET A 1055 34.10 0.05 21.94
C MET A 1055 34.30 1.03 20.78
N GLN A 1056 33.55 2.13 20.76
CA GLN A 1056 33.72 3.18 19.75
C GLN A 1056 33.43 4.54 20.35
N ILE A 1057 34.24 5.51 19.96
CA ILE A 1057 33.99 6.92 20.21
C ILE A 1057 33.67 7.58 18.87
N SER A 1058 32.51 8.24 18.80
CA SER A 1058 32.04 8.99 17.65
C SER A 1058 32.05 10.48 17.97
N LEU A 1059 32.82 11.25 17.21
CA LEU A 1059 32.99 12.69 17.34
C LEU A 1059 32.31 13.39 16.17
N HIS A 1060 31.31 14.22 16.44
CA HIS A 1060 30.59 15.03 15.44
C HIS A 1060 30.88 16.51 15.68
N TYR A 1061 31.11 17.28 14.61
CA TYR A 1061 31.38 18.72 14.68
C TYR A 1061 31.11 19.36 13.32
N ASN A 1062 30.85 20.67 13.28
CA ASN A 1062 30.69 21.39 12.02
C ASN A 1062 31.95 22.20 11.69
N ILE A 1063 32.32 22.26 10.41
CA ILE A 1063 33.38 23.13 9.87
C ILE A 1063 32.80 24.03 8.78
N PRO A 1064 33.40 25.20 8.48
CA PRO A 1064 33.09 25.97 7.28
C PRO A 1064 33.23 25.11 6.02
N THR A 1065 32.36 25.31 5.04
CA THR A 1065 32.34 24.50 3.83
C THR A 1065 33.70 24.57 3.11
N PRO A 1066 34.38 23.43 2.87
CA PRO A 1066 35.69 23.44 2.23
C PRO A 1066 35.61 23.97 0.79
N ALA A 1067 36.55 24.84 0.41
CA ALA A 1067 36.63 25.40 -0.96
C ALA A 1067 37.42 24.52 -1.95
N ASP A 1068 38.01 23.40 -1.50
CA ASP A 1068 38.87 22.57 -2.31
C ASP A 1068 38.07 21.70 -3.29
N VAL A 1069 38.30 21.95 -4.57
CA VAL A 1069 37.70 21.19 -5.67
C VAL A 1069 38.43 19.87 -5.78
N THR A 1070 37.75 18.79 -5.37
CA THR A 1070 38.15 17.41 -5.63
C THR A 1070 37.96 17.08 -7.12
N THR A 1071 38.06 15.81 -7.48
CA THR A 1071 37.83 15.30 -8.83
C THR A 1071 36.46 15.66 -9.40
N LEU A 1072 35.46 15.91 -8.55
CA LEU A 1072 34.13 16.44 -8.89
C LEU A 1072 34.04 17.95 -8.59
N GLY A 1073 33.22 18.68 -9.34
CA GLY A 1073 33.01 20.11 -9.15
C GLY A 1073 31.57 20.52 -9.41
N VAL A 1074 31.04 21.38 -8.55
CA VAL A 1074 29.73 22.01 -8.68
C VAL A 1074 29.88 23.51 -8.53
N LYS A 1075 29.27 24.28 -9.43
CA LYS A 1075 29.16 25.74 -9.36
C LYS A 1075 27.70 26.13 -9.35
N VAL A 1076 27.32 27.00 -8.43
CA VAL A 1076 25.95 27.43 -8.25
C VAL A 1076 25.86 28.93 -8.49
N LYS A 1077 24.92 29.35 -9.34
CA LYS A 1077 24.65 30.76 -9.63
C LYS A 1077 23.16 31.05 -9.43
N PRO A 1078 22.78 31.87 -8.43
CA PRO A 1078 21.41 32.33 -8.30
C PRO A 1078 21.13 33.45 -9.33
N GLU A 1079 20.24 33.19 -10.26
CA GLU A 1079 19.63 34.18 -11.15
C GLU A 1079 18.41 34.77 -10.44
N SER A 1080 18.47 36.03 -10.01
CA SER A 1080 17.32 36.67 -9.39
C SER A 1080 17.17 38.16 -9.71
N SER A 1081 15.92 38.57 -9.88
CA SER A 1081 15.46 39.95 -9.75
C SER A 1081 14.72 40.03 -8.42
N CYS A 1082 15.08 40.98 -7.54
CA CYS A 1082 14.47 41.14 -6.21
C CYS A 1082 12.97 41.50 -6.24
N ILE A 1083 12.36 41.56 -7.43
CA ILE A 1083 10.94 41.82 -7.68
C ILE A 1083 10.15 40.50 -7.80
N SER A 1084 10.81 39.37 -8.12
CA SER A 1084 10.17 38.07 -8.31
C SER A 1084 10.24 37.23 -7.03
N GLN A 1085 9.11 36.70 -6.56
CA GLN A 1085 9.03 35.70 -5.48
C GLN A 1085 9.57 34.31 -5.89
N ARG A 1086 10.09 34.16 -7.12
CA ARG A 1086 10.58 32.90 -7.69
C ARG A 1086 12.04 33.04 -8.14
N PRO A 1087 13.02 32.84 -7.25
CA PRO A 1087 14.42 32.75 -7.64
C PRO A 1087 14.68 31.57 -8.58
N LYS A 1088 15.61 31.73 -9.52
CA LYS A 1088 16.09 30.63 -10.35
C LYS A 1088 17.54 30.31 -9.98
N LEU A 1089 17.84 29.04 -9.74
CA LEU A 1089 19.15 28.53 -9.38
C LEU A 1089 19.76 27.80 -10.58
N THR A 1090 20.88 28.27 -11.10
CA THR A 1090 21.63 27.60 -12.19
C THR A 1090 22.81 26.82 -11.61
N LEU A 1091 22.86 25.53 -11.89
CA LEU A 1091 23.81 24.55 -11.35
C LEU A 1091 24.70 24.05 -12.50
N GLN A 1092 26.01 24.17 -12.37
CA GLN A 1092 26.98 23.68 -13.35
C GLN A 1092 27.86 22.61 -12.71
N LEU A 1093 27.85 21.41 -13.28
CA LEU A 1093 28.55 20.22 -12.80
C LEU A 1093 29.75 19.92 -13.71
N ARG A 1094 30.87 19.46 -13.14
CA ARG A 1094 32.08 19.07 -13.88
C ARG A 1094 32.77 17.89 -13.19
N TYR A 1095 33.39 17.02 -13.99
CA TYR A 1095 34.29 15.96 -13.51
C TYR A 1095 35.66 16.07 -14.18
N SER A 1096 36.73 15.91 -13.40
CA SER A 1096 38.14 16.04 -13.82
C SER A 1096 39.05 14.90 -13.35
N GLY A 1097 38.47 13.78 -12.90
CA GLY A 1097 39.21 12.63 -12.38
C GLY A 1097 39.98 11.81 -13.42
N LYS A 1098 40.61 10.73 -12.95
CA LYS A 1098 41.46 9.86 -13.79
C LYS A 1098 40.64 9.02 -14.79
N GLN A 1099 39.44 8.58 -14.42
CA GLN A 1099 38.57 7.75 -15.26
C GLN A 1099 37.89 8.58 -16.38
N ASN A 1100 37.44 7.92 -17.46
CA ASN A 1100 36.75 8.58 -18.59
C ASN A 1100 35.36 9.13 -18.22
N SER A 1101 34.70 8.52 -17.24
CA SER A 1101 33.43 8.95 -16.66
C SER A 1101 33.35 8.54 -15.19
N THR A 1102 32.46 9.16 -14.43
CA THR A 1102 32.16 8.77 -13.04
C THR A 1102 31.20 7.58 -13.00
N ASN A 1103 30.98 7.03 -11.80
CA ASN A 1103 29.80 6.20 -11.52
C ASN A 1103 28.53 7.10 -11.42
N MET A 1104 27.45 6.57 -10.87
CA MET A 1104 26.27 7.36 -10.54
C MET A 1104 26.64 8.48 -9.54
N VAL A 1105 26.30 9.72 -9.86
CA VAL A 1105 26.58 10.90 -9.04
C VAL A 1105 25.29 11.41 -8.43
N ILE A 1106 25.32 11.75 -7.14
CA ILE A 1106 24.23 12.49 -6.50
C ILE A 1106 24.62 13.96 -6.42
N LEU A 1107 23.71 14.80 -6.92
CA LEU A 1107 23.69 16.22 -6.62
C LEU A 1107 22.64 16.45 -5.52
N ASP A 1108 23.12 16.73 -4.32
CA ASP A 1108 22.35 17.03 -3.13
C ASP A 1108 22.26 18.54 -2.93
N ILE A 1109 21.07 19.09 -3.13
CA ILE A 1109 20.80 20.52 -3.07
C ILE A 1109 20.03 20.79 -1.78
N LYS A 1110 20.69 21.33 -0.76
CA LYS A 1110 20.02 21.81 0.44
C LYS A 1110 19.22 23.08 0.14
N MET A 1111 17.98 23.16 0.59
CA MET A 1111 17.17 24.37 0.46
C MET A 1111 17.58 25.42 1.49
N LEU A 1112 17.42 26.71 1.15
CA LEU A 1112 17.53 27.81 2.10
C LEU A 1112 16.36 27.75 3.11
N SER A 1113 16.58 28.20 4.34
CA SER A 1113 15.52 28.28 5.36
C SER A 1113 14.31 29.06 4.83
N GLY A 1114 13.13 28.44 4.83
CA GLY A 1114 11.88 29.04 4.34
C GLY A 1114 11.64 28.96 2.83
N PHE A 1115 12.49 28.25 2.08
CA PHE A 1115 12.33 28.02 0.63
C PHE A 1115 12.01 26.55 0.32
N VAL A 1116 11.21 26.34 -0.71
CA VAL A 1116 10.87 25.03 -1.28
C VAL A 1116 11.11 25.01 -2.79
N PRO A 1117 11.41 23.86 -3.41
CA PRO A 1117 11.54 23.76 -4.86
C PRO A 1117 10.18 23.93 -5.56
N ASP A 1118 10.15 24.59 -6.72
CA ASP A 1118 8.93 24.70 -7.52
C ASP A 1118 8.54 23.33 -8.13
N PRO A 1119 7.31 22.81 -7.87
CA PRO A 1119 6.90 21.49 -8.35
C PRO A 1119 6.92 21.34 -9.88
N GLN A 1120 6.64 22.41 -10.63
CA GLN A 1120 6.66 22.39 -12.10
C GLN A 1120 8.09 22.32 -12.63
N SER A 1121 9.03 23.04 -12.01
CA SER A 1121 10.46 22.96 -12.32
C SER A 1121 11.03 21.55 -12.08
N LEU A 1122 10.58 20.85 -11.04
CA LEU A 1122 10.98 19.46 -10.76
C LEU A 1122 10.40 18.48 -11.80
N GLN A 1123 9.13 18.65 -12.19
CA GLN A 1123 8.53 17.85 -13.27
C GLN A 1123 9.24 18.07 -14.61
N MET A 1124 9.63 19.31 -14.92
CA MET A 1124 10.35 19.63 -16.16
C MET A 1124 11.74 18.97 -16.20
N LEU A 1125 12.46 18.91 -15.08
CA LEU A 1125 13.72 18.16 -14.97
C LEU A 1125 13.51 16.64 -15.20
N ASN A 1126 12.37 16.09 -14.81
CA ASN A 1126 11.99 14.68 -15.06
C ASN A 1126 11.47 14.42 -16.49
N ILE A 1127 10.81 15.39 -17.14
CA ILE A 1127 10.22 15.20 -18.49
C ILE A 1127 11.29 15.32 -19.58
N ILE A 1128 12.23 16.26 -19.44
CA ILE A 1128 13.27 16.48 -20.45
C ILE A 1128 14.22 15.26 -20.53
N SER A 1129 14.35 14.43 -19.48
CA SER A 1129 15.09 13.16 -19.53
C SER A 1129 14.40 12.06 -20.35
N SER A 1130 13.08 12.14 -20.53
CA SER A 1130 12.29 11.12 -21.23
C SER A 1130 12.17 11.34 -22.75
N GLN A 1131 12.30 12.59 -23.24
CA GLN A 1131 12.02 12.92 -24.65
C GLN A 1131 13.25 13.18 -25.52
N LEU A 1132 14.42 13.47 -24.95
CA LEU A 1132 15.66 13.71 -25.70
C LEU A 1132 16.70 12.63 -25.39
N LYS A 1133 16.71 11.55 -26.19
CA LYS A 1133 17.71 10.45 -26.18
C LYS A 1133 19.18 10.90 -26.40
N GLY A 1134 19.49 12.19 -26.32
CA GLY A 1134 20.84 12.72 -26.56
C GLY A 1134 21.33 13.81 -25.61
N ALA A 1135 20.60 14.21 -24.55
CA ALA A 1135 21.02 15.38 -23.77
C ALA A 1135 20.90 15.31 -22.23
N LEU A 1136 20.22 14.35 -21.59
CA LEU A 1136 20.02 14.41 -20.13
C LEU A 1136 20.32 13.09 -19.41
N GLN A 1137 21.34 13.11 -18.55
CA GLN A 1137 21.79 11.99 -17.69
C GLN A 1137 21.08 11.97 -16.31
N VAL A 1138 19.93 12.61 -16.13
CA VAL A 1138 19.16 12.56 -14.86
C VAL A 1138 18.34 11.28 -14.82
N ALA A 1139 18.71 10.37 -13.91
CA ALA A 1139 18.01 9.10 -13.71
C ALA A 1139 16.79 9.24 -12.81
N ARG A 1140 16.88 10.06 -11.76
CA ARG A 1140 15.83 10.23 -10.74
C ARG A 1140 16.00 11.55 -10.00
N ILE A 1141 14.90 12.10 -9.50
CA ILE A 1141 14.88 13.19 -8.52
C ILE A 1141 14.10 12.73 -7.31
N GLU A 1142 14.62 12.99 -6.12
CA GLU A 1142 14.00 12.69 -4.84
C GLU A 1142 13.98 13.95 -3.98
N GLU A 1143 12.77 14.34 -3.59
CA GLU A 1143 12.55 15.42 -2.65
C GLU A 1143 12.48 14.84 -1.24
N LYS A 1144 13.44 15.25 -0.41
CA LYS A 1144 13.45 15.10 1.04
C LYS A 1144 13.12 16.46 1.66
N THR A 1145 12.69 16.46 2.92
CA THR A 1145 12.04 17.61 3.58
C THR A 1145 12.76 18.96 3.38
N ASP A 1146 14.09 19.00 3.44
CA ASP A 1146 14.92 20.20 3.18
C ASP A 1146 16.01 20.00 2.11
N HIS A 1147 15.95 18.89 1.37
CA HIS A 1147 16.97 18.52 0.37
C HIS A 1147 16.33 18.03 -0.92
N VAL A 1148 16.87 18.46 -2.06
CA VAL A 1148 16.54 17.89 -3.37
C VAL A 1148 17.73 17.06 -3.84
N LEU A 1149 17.53 15.74 -3.91
CA LEU A 1149 18.53 14.79 -4.39
C LEU A 1149 18.30 14.50 -5.86
N VAL A 1150 19.26 14.85 -6.71
CA VAL A 1150 19.25 14.57 -8.14
C VAL A 1150 20.25 13.46 -8.43
N TYR A 1151 19.75 12.32 -8.93
CA TYR A 1151 20.55 11.16 -9.28
C TYR A 1151 20.94 11.26 -10.76
N LEU A 1152 22.24 11.32 -11.02
CA LEU A 1152 22.82 11.40 -12.36
C LEU A 1152 23.48 10.07 -12.70
N GLN A 1153 23.23 9.53 -13.89
CA GLN A 1153 23.81 8.24 -14.34
C GLN A 1153 25.34 8.22 -14.29
N GLY A 1154 25.96 9.37 -14.50
CA GLY A 1154 27.39 9.63 -14.36
C GLY A 1154 27.79 10.86 -15.15
N LEU A 1155 28.95 11.43 -14.86
CA LEU A 1155 29.52 12.59 -15.54
C LEU A 1155 30.69 12.13 -16.41
N THR A 1156 30.73 12.61 -17.65
CA THR A 1156 31.88 12.39 -18.53
C THR A 1156 33.01 13.37 -18.20
N LYS A 1157 34.25 12.90 -18.33
CA LYS A 1157 35.44 13.69 -18.03
C LYS A 1157 35.49 14.95 -18.89
N ASP A 1158 35.72 16.09 -18.25
CA ASP A 1158 35.89 17.42 -18.85
C ASP A 1158 34.69 17.97 -19.65
N ILE A 1159 33.51 17.36 -19.55
CA ILE A 1159 32.27 17.85 -20.17
C ILE A 1159 31.37 18.48 -19.09
N PRO A 1160 31.12 19.79 -19.11
CA PRO A 1160 30.26 20.44 -18.13
C PRO A 1160 28.77 20.20 -18.43
N ILE A 1161 27.98 19.96 -17.38
CA ILE A 1161 26.52 19.78 -17.46
C ILE A 1161 25.84 20.90 -16.67
N ASN A 1162 24.81 21.52 -17.26
CA ASN A 1162 24.06 22.60 -16.61
C ASN A 1162 22.63 22.15 -16.29
N HIS A 1163 22.18 22.43 -15.07
CA HIS A 1163 20.81 22.26 -14.61
C HIS A 1163 20.26 23.60 -14.10
N SER A 1164 18.93 23.73 -14.06
CA SER A 1164 18.27 24.87 -13.44
C SER A 1164 17.12 24.43 -12.56
N LEU A 1165 16.98 25.04 -11.39
CA LEU A 1165 15.92 24.78 -10.42
C LEU A 1165 15.28 26.10 -10.01
N GLN A 1166 13.96 26.22 -10.10
CA GLN A 1166 13.24 27.36 -9.53
C GLN A 1166 12.86 27.08 -8.07
N LEU A 1167 12.97 28.10 -7.23
CA LEU A 1167 12.61 28.06 -5.81
C LEU A 1167 11.39 28.94 -5.55
N VAL A 1168 10.62 28.63 -4.51
CA VAL A 1168 9.50 29.42 -3.99
C VAL A 1168 9.78 29.72 -2.53
N GLN A 1169 9.63 30.99 -2.12
CA GLN A 1169 9.75 31.39 -0.72
C GLN A 1169 8.40 31.22 -0.02
N GLU A 1170 8.26 30.23 0.86
CA GLU A 1170 7.07 30.01 1.69
C GLU A 1170 7.10 30.84 2.97
N HIS A 1171 8.29 30.96 3.58
CA HIS A 1171 8.48 31.72 4.81
C HIS A 1171 9.52 32.82 4.60
N SER A 1172 9.21 34.02 5.08
CA SER A 1172 10.17 35.12 5.10
C SER A 1172 11.18 34.91 6.22
N VAL A 1173 12.45 34.77 5.84
CA VAL A 1173 13.58 34.59 6.76
C VAL A 1173 14.58 35.71 6.52
N GLN A 1174 15.06 36.30 7.60
CA GLN A 1174 16.04 37.37 7.61
C GLN A 1174 17.38 36.83 8.14
N ASN A 1175 18.47 37.53 7.80
CA ASN A 1175 19.85 37.08 8.09
C ASN A 1175 20.17 35.67 7.57
N LEU A 1176 19.59 35.31 6.41
CA LEU A 1176 19.78 34.01 5.77
C LEU A 1176 21.26 33.63 5.71
N LYS A 1177 21.56 32.42 6.13
CA LYS A 1177 22.86 31.78 6.00
C LYS A 1177 22.93 31.03 4.66
N PRO A 1178 24.13 30.84 4.10
CA PRO A 1178 24.27 30.09 2.86
C PRO A 1178 23.80 28.64 3.03
N ALA A 1179 23.15 28.11 1.99
CA ALA A 1179 22.83 26.69 1.89
C ALA A 1179 23.91 25.97 1.08
N VAL A 1180 24.19 24.72 1.44
CA VAL A 1180 25.24 23.91 0.81
C VAL A 1180 24.64 23.04 -0.30
N VAL A 1181 25.24 23.11 -1.49
CA VAL A 1181 25.03 22.15 -2.56
C VAL A 1181 26.23 21.23 -2.62
N LYS A 1182 25.97 19.93 -2.49
CA LYS A 1182 26.96 18.88 -2.46
C LYS A 1182 26.81 18.01 -3.69
N ILE A 1183 27.91 17.71 -4.36
CA ILE A 1183 27.97 16.70 -5.41
C ILE A 1183 28.90 15.60 -4.93
N TYR A 1184 28.47 14.34 -5.02
CA TYR A 1184 29.30 13.21 -4.61
C TYR A 1184 29.01 11.98 -5.45
N ASP A 1185 30.04 11.14 -5.63
CA ASP A 1185 29.84 9.81 -6.19
C ASP A 1185 28.99 8.99 -5.22
N TYR A 1186 27.87 8.45 -5.69
CA TYR A 1186 26.91 7.74 -4.84
C TYR A 1186 27.52 6.52 -4.13
N TYR A 1187 28.49 5.87 -4.78
CA TYR A 1187 29.14 4.66 -4.29
C TYR A 1187 30.48 4.95 -3.62
N GLN A 1188 31.01 6.16 -3.82
CA GLN A 1188 32.17 6.69 -3.11
C GLN A 1188 31.90 8.10 -2.59
N PRO A 1189 31.15 8.24 -1.46
CA PRO A 1189 30.87 9.56 -0.89
C PRO A 1189 32.12 10.35 -0.49
N SER A 1190 33.29 9.72 -0.42
CA SER A 1190 34.57 10.41 -0.22
C SER A 1190 35.05 11.21 -1.44
N ASP A 1191 34.61 10.88 -2.65
CA ASP A 1191 34.78 11.72 -3.84
C ASP A 1191 33.57 12.67 -3.91
N GLN A 1192 33.77 13.88 -3.43
CA GLN A 1192 32.72 14.86 -3.24
C GLN A 1192 33.25 16.29 -3.38
N ALA A 1193 32.39 17.19 -3.83
CA ALA A 1193 32.63 18.62 -3.77
C ALA A 1193 31.41 19.34 -3.22
N GLU A 1194 31.66 20.45 -2.54
CA GLU A 1194 30.64 21.25 -1.89
C GLU A 1194 30.79 22.70 -2.33
N THR A 1195 29.67 23.39 -2.46
CA THR A 1195 29.65 24.84 -2.71
C THR A 1195 28.45 25.43 -2.01
N GLU A 1196 28.59 26.68 -1.60
CA GLU A 1196 27.51 27.41 -0.97
C GLU A 1196 26.74 28.26 -2.00
N TYR A 1197 25.47 28.52 -1.72
CA TYR A 1197 24.69 29.56 -2.39
C TYR A 1197 23.84 30.32 -1.38
N ILE A 1198 23.59 31.59 -1.67
CA ILE A 1198 22.75 32.47 -0.87
C ILE A 1198 21.85 33.29 -1.79
N PHE A 1199 20.65 33.62 -1.31
CA PHE A 1199 19.73 34.50 -2.00
C PHE A 1199 19.93 35.94 -1.52
N SER A 1200 20.48 36.80 -2.38
CA SER A 1200 20.93 38.16 -2.04
C SER A 1200 19.81 39.18 -1.77
N CYS A 1201 18.55 38.86 -2.07
CA CYS A 1201 17.42 39.78 -1.88
C CYS A 1201 16.69 39.63 -0.52
N ALA A 1202 17.13 38.73 0.37
CA ALA A 1202 16.58 38.64 1.72
C ALA A 1202 17.07 39.83 2.56
N ALA A 1203 16.15 40.68 2.99
CA ALA A 1203 16.42 41.94 3.69
C ALA A 1203 17.44 41.74 4.83
N GLY A 1204 18.63 42.34 4.70
CA GLY A 1204 19.69 42.34 5.72
C GLY A 1204 21.12 42.42 5.19
N ASN A 1205 21.42 41.94 3.98
CA ASN A 1205 22.78 41.94 3.44
C ASN A 1205 23.05 43.15 2.52
N ASN A 1206 22.96 44.37 3.06
CA ASN A 1206 23.63 45.54 2.47
C ASN A 1206 24.92 45.80 3.26
N GLY A 1207 25.99 45.12 2.85
CA GLY A 1207 27.36 45.55 3.08
C GLY A 1207 27.92 46.11 1.79
#